data_AF-A0A524DH71-F1
#
_entry.id   AF-A0A524DH71-F1
#
_cell.length_a   1.000
_cell.length_b   1.000
_cell.length_c   1.000
_cell.angle_alpha   90.00
_cell.angle_beta   90.00
_cell.angle_gamma   90.00
#
_symmetry.space_group_name_H-M   'P 1'
#
loop_
_entity.id
_entity.type
_entity.pdbx_description
1 polymer ?
#
loop_
_entity_poly.entity_id
_entity_poly.type
_entity_poly.pdbx_seq_one_letter_code
_entity_poly.pdbx_strand_id
1 'polypeptide(L)'
;MNSSASFISEKYRLLNPNLGHPLFIEVGPVEEKELAVNCRLLYVSSIENEEKLKGILEGKISIIPIIEYKWKFKRILEEERKKKLTLWKRIKNLFTRKKSKDKEIVKKLDKLEPRAYRGDKIYSTIINVEKQTELDIDNPLFLEDQYCSPQPYMREWKIFEKLNHFYCVEISFSLSNEAQEYFSQRPFLMCDILTDPHSINYHSVVLTKRDWKSFNFFHITDLHLAERNDQIFEIVSKWTPSSLTKKTGNYIEKMKNKIKSFLKQETIESDGKKQEANMLKKSLEKRFINPNNQFRKIIKIANKKTLANELDFIVLTGDIVDYVIKSKYAGMKINSKNLKFKHTNWKIFQDIILNKKSKQNYDGVIENGQELLCPIFTIVGNHDFRTHHYDLTWANLYKKLGLRSSEASALNELYSASPISSLRGSELALKYYLKEVNPSLDFSLHFGSIELVFLNSGADSFKNLKDLLEGHPSLTGLNTKQVQFLRNIGNIQKGTPKKRILLIHGPPINIGEYKYFRHRLQALGKSKVRKKIDQFKESILEKLGKDKSSRRIDTSFNVKRGTISSNWGTLIHFCKNQTILTLSGHTHILKEFRLEEPTKKSTVYDAPPFILQKIRNPAAVFYDIYSERDYSSREIEQYGPFIVQTPALGLGNYKKPKVVGAYREIKIRMNKLNSFRVYFLE
;
A
#
# COMPACT_ATOMS: atom_id res chain seq x y z
N MET A 1 34.59 -31.90 -1.42
CA MET A 1 35.19 -30.70 -2.04
C MET A 1 34.11 -29.63 -2.14
N ASN A 2 34.13 -28.65 -1.23
CA ASN A 2 33.17 -27.56 -1.14
C ASN A 2 33.68 -26.37 -1.96
N SER A 3 33.02 -26.04 -3.07
CA SER A 3 33.27 -24.76 -3.75
C SER A 3 32.62 -23.64 -2.95
N SER A 4 33.41 -22.93 -2.15
CA SER A 4 33.08 -21.64 -1.58
C SER A 4 32.87 -20.63 -2.70
N ALA A 5 31.62 -20.51 -3.18
CA ALA A 5 31.20 -19.33 -3.92
C ALA A 5 31.42 -18.12 -3.02
N SER A 6 32.47 -17.35 -3.30
CA SER A 6 32.75 -16.11 -2.60
C SER A 6 31.55 -15.19 -2.79
N PHE A 7 30.90 -14.81 -1.69
CA PHE A 7 29.88 -13.78 -1.73
C PHE A 7 30.59 -12.48 -2.13
N ILE A 8 30.46 -12.08 -3.39
CA ILE A 8 30.86 -10.72 -3.81
C ILE A 8 30.03 -9.76 -2.95
N SER A 9 30.68 -9.04 -2.04
CA SER A 9 30.02 -8.02 -1.23
C SER A 9 29.38 -6.97 -2.16
N GLU A 10 28.10 -6.67 -1.95
CA GLU A 10 27.37 -5.59 -2.64
C GLU A 10 28.21 -4.31 -2.49
N LYS A 11 28.72 -3.75 -3.60
CA LYS A 11 29.58 -2.54 -3.60
C LYS A 11 28.77 -1.27 -3.82
N TYR A 12 27.63 -1.39 -4.48
CA TYR A 12 26.70 -0.32 -4.79
C TYR A 12 25.29 -0.88 -4.91
N ARG A 13 24.28 0.00 -4.81
CA ARG A 13 22.87 -0.35 -4.97
C ARG A 13 22.07 0.85 -5.46
N LEU A 14 21.16 0.61 -6.39
CA LEU A 14 20.14 1.59 -6.78
C LEU A 14 19.08 1.73 -5.68
N LEU A 15 18.87 2.95 -5.20
CA LEU A 15 17.90 3.27 -4.16
C LEU A 15 16.58 3.78 -4.75
N ASN A 16 16.68 4.80 -5.61
CA ASN A 16 15.54 5.50 -6.18
C ASN A 16 15.78 5.75 -7.68
N PRO A 17 14.77 5.64 -8.54
CA PRO A 17 13.39 5.30 -8.23
C PRO A 17 13.19 3.83 -7.81
N ASN A 18 12.05 3.54 -7.19
CA ASN A 18 11.74 2.21 -6.65
C ASN A 18 10.25 1.87 -6.77
N LEU A 19 9.87 0.64 -6.42
CA LEU A 19 8.53 0.08 -6.61
C LEU A 19 7.38 0.96 -6.08
N GLY A 20 7.57 1.56 -4.91
CA GLY A 20 6.59 2.41 -4.21
C GLY A 20 6.84 3.91 -4.35
N HIS A 21 7.85 4.30 -5.14
CA HIS A 21 8.13 5.68 -5.53
C HIS A 21 8.72 5.68 -6.95
N PRO A 22 7.90 5.32 -7.96
CA PRO A 22 8.35 5.24 -9.34
C PRO A 22 8.54 6.64 -9.94
N LEU A 23 9.61 6.83 -10.71
CA LEU A 23 9.85 8.06 -11.45
C LEU A 23 8.97 8.10 -12.70
N PHE A 24 8.11 9.10 -12.77
CA PHE A 24 7.35 9.41 -13.97
C PHE A 24 8.16 10.35 -14.86
N ILE A 25 8.33 9.99 -16.12
CA ILE A 25 9.04 10.78 -17.12
C ILE A 25 8.04 11.10 -18.23
N GLU A 26 7.76 12.39 -18.40
CA GLU A 26 6.92 12.86 -19.50
C GLU A 26 7.70 12.78 -20.81
N VAL A 27 7.10 12.13 -21.79
CA VAL A 27 7.68 11.91 -23.11
C VAL A 27 6.78 12.60 -24.13
N GLY A 28 7.39 13.40 -25.00
CA GLY A 28 6.69 14.06 -26.12
C GLY A 28 6.09 13.06 -27.13
N PRO A 29 5.47 13.56 -28.21
CA PRO A 29 4.94 12.70 -29.28
C PRO A 29 6.04 11.79 -29.84
N VAL A 30 5.78 10.48 -29.91
CA VAL A 30 6.74 9.43 -30.34
C VAL A 30 6.97 9.44 -31.86
N GLU A 31 6.69 10.54 -32.55
CA GLU A 31 6.80 10.64 -34.01
C GLU A 31 8.24 10.80 -34.50
N GLU A 32 9.17 11.16 -33.61
CA GLU A 32 10.61 11.22 -33.90
C GLU A 32 11.31 9.95 -33.41
N LYS A 33 11.98 9.26 -34.33
CA LYS A 33 12.62 7.94 -34.13
C LYS A 33 13.79 7.92 -33.13
N GLU A 34 14.16 9.04 -32.54
CA GLU A 34 15.34 9.19 -31.68
C GLU A 34 15.02 9.91 -30.36
N LEU A 35 13.92 9.53 -29.70
CA LEU A 35 13.62 10.11 -28.38
C LEU A 35 14.58 9.55 -27.33
N ALA A 36 15.67 10.30 -27.07
CA ALA A 36 16.58 10.09 -25.96
C ALA A 36 15.87 10.50 -24.66
N VAL A 37 15.67 9.53 -23.77
CA VAL A 37 15.09 9.75 -22.45
C VAL A 37 16.22 9.88 -21.45
N ASN A 38 16.24 10.99 -20.71
CA ASN A 38 17.18 11.18 -19.61
C ASN A 38 16.46 10.97 -18.27
N CYS A 39 17.15 10.37 -17.30
CA CYS A 39 16.68 10.34 -15.93
C CYS A 39 17.82 10.25 -14.93
N ARG A 40 17.52 10.65 -13.68
CA ARG A 40 18.45 10.66 -12.56
C ARG A 40 18.13 9.52 -11.60
N LEU A 41 19.17 8.81 -11.16
CA LEU A 41 19.11 7.62 -10.33
C LEU A 41 19.92 7.82 -9.06
N LEU A 42 19.31 7.60 -7.89
CA LEU A 42 20.02 7.68 -6.62
C LEU A 42 20.65 6.32 -6.29
N TYR A 43 21.97 6.28 -6.21
CA TYR A 43 22.75 5.14 -5.76
C TYR A 43 23.32 5.35 -4.36
N VAL A 44 23.52 4.24 -3.65
CA VAL A 44 24.39 4.18 -2.47
C VAL A 44 25.54 3.23 -2.74
N SER A 45 26.74 3.56 -2.29
CA SER A 45 27.97 2.86 -2.63
C SER A 45 28.96 2.87 -1.46
N SER A 46 29.85 1.87 -1.44
CA SER A 46 31.06 1.89 -0.60
C SER A 46 32.27 2.46 -1.36
N ILE A 47 32.09 2.87 -2.61
CA ILE A 47 33.10 3.48 -3.46
C ILE A 47 32.98 4.98 -3.31
N GLU A 48 34.06 5.63 -2.87
CA GLU A 48 34.06 7.06 -2.57
C GLU A 48 34.27 7.96 -3.80
N ASN A 49 34.99 7.46 -4.81
CA ASN A 49 35.33 8.23 -6.01
C ASN A 49 34.27 8.05 -7.12
N GLU A 50 33.78 9.17 -7.63
CA GLU A 50 32.73 9.32 -8.64
C GLU A 50 33.11 8.62 -9.95
N GLU A 51 34.31 8.90 -10.48
CA GLU A 51 34.79 8.31 -11.75
C GLU A 51 34.95 6.80 -11.67
N LYS A 52 35.45 6.29 -10.53
CA LYS A 52 35.55 4.85 -10.29
C LYS A 52 34.17 4.20 -10.21
N LEU A 53 33.18 4.86 -9.61
CA LEU A 53 31.81 4.37 -9.60
C LEU A 53 31.21 4.38 -11.01
N LYS A 54 31.40 5.47 -11.77
CA LYS A 54 30.99 5.59 -13.16
C LYS A 54 31.53 4.45 -14.01
N GLY A 55 32.84 4.23 -14.01
CA GLY A 55 33.47 3.13 -14.76
C GLY A 55 32.99 1.73 -14.35
N ILE A 56 32.52 1.55 -13.11
CA ILE A 56 31.94 0.28 -12.65
C ILE A 56 30.48 0.12 -13.09
N LEU A 57 29.71 1.20 -13.15
CA LEU A 57 28.30 1.19 -13.55
C LEU A 57 28.13 1.21 -15.07
N GLU A 58 29.12 1.70 -15.81
CA GLU A 58 29.10 1.81 -17.26
C GLU A 58 28.72 0.48 -17.92
N GLY A 59 27.71 0.50 -18.79
CA GLY A 59 27.17 -0.68 -19.47
C GLY A 59 26.41 -1.69 -18.57
N LYS A 60 26.24 -1.43 -17.27
CA LYS A 60 25.55 -2.34 -16.33
C LYS A 60 24.14 -1.91 -15.97
N ILE A 61 23.78 -0.67 -16.26
CA ILE A 61 22.43 -0.14 -16.05
C ILE A 61 21.60 -0.44 -17.30
N SER A 62 20.40 -0.97 -17.10
CA SER A 62 19.47 -1.23 -18.19
C SER A 62 18.03 -1.06 -17.78
N ILE A 63 17.24 -0.54 -18.70
CA ILE A 63 15.80 -0.36 -18.58
C ILE A 63 15.11 -1.57 -19.22
N ILE A 64 14.17 -2.18 -18.51
CA ILE A 64 13.44 -3.36 -18.99
C ILE A 64 11.95 -3.01 -19.06
N PRO A 65 11.39 -2.81 -20.27
CA PRO A 65 9.98 -2.55 -20.47
C PRO A 65 9.09 -3.66 -19.90
N ILE A 66 7.97 -3.28 -19.30
CA ILE A 66 6.93 -4.20 -18.82
C ILE A 66 5.77 -4.19 -19.80
N ILE A 67 5.59 -5.31 -20.49
CA ILE A 67 4.66 -5.45 -21.61
C ILE A 67 3.53 -6.39 -21.21
N GLU A 68 2.30 -6.03 -21.57
CA GLU A 68 1.15 -6.89 -21.38
C GLU A 68 1.29 -8.17 -22.23
N TYR A 69 1.14 -9.33 -21.58
CA TYR A 69 1.46 -10.61 -22.20
C TYR A 69 0.62 -10.91 -23.44
N LYS A 70 -0.69 -10.61 -23.43
CA LYS A 70 -1.55 -10.89 -24.60
C LYS A 70 -1.14 -10.02 -25.79
N TRP A 71 -0.75 -8.77 -25.55
CA TRP A 71 -0.19 -7.91 -26.57
C TRP A 71 1.08 -8.52 -27.19
N LYS A 72 2.07 -8.91 -26.38
CA LYS A 72 3.31 -9.51 -26.88
C LYS A 72 3.03 -10.77 -27.69
N PHE A 73 2.16 -11.63 -27.18
CA PHE A 73 1.80 -12.87 -27.87
C PHE A 73 1.08 -12.62 -29.20
N LYS A 74 0.15 -11.67 -29.25
CA LYS A 74 -0.52 -11.25 -30.49
C LYS A 74 0.50 -10.75 -31.52
N ARG A 75 1.49 -9.95 -31.08
CA ARG A 75 2.57 -9.49 -31.95
C ARG A 75 3.40 -10.64 -32.53
N ILE A 76 3.83 -11.59 -31.70
CA ILE A 76 4.57 -12.78 -32.14
C ILE A 76 3.76 -13.58 -33.18
N LEU A 77 2.46 -13.78 -32.94
CA LEU A 77 1.59 -14.47 -33.90
C LEU A 77 1.46 -13.71 -35.23
N GLU A 78 1.35 -12.38 -35.19
CA GLU A 78 1.29 -11.55 -36.39
C GLU A 78 2.62 -11.58 -37.17
N GLU A 79 3.76 -11.54 -36.49
CA GLU A 79 5.09 -11.72 -37.07
C GLU A 79 5.22 -13.10 -37.75
N GLU A 80 4.77 -14.17 -37.09
CA GLU A 80 4.76 -15.52 -37.66
C GLU A 80 3.85 -15.61 -38.89
N ARG A 81 2.66 -14.99 -38.84
CA ARG A 81 1.71 -14.96 -39.97
C ARG A 81 2.32 -14.19 -41.13
N LYS A 82 2.96 -13.05 -40.89
CA LYS A 82 3.67 -12.26 -41.91
C LYS A 82 4.80 -13.08 -42.55
N LYS A 83 5.65 -13.75 -41.75
CA LYS A 83 6.71 -14.66 -42.25
C LYS A 83 6.16 -15.82 -43.08
N LYS A 84 5.06 -16.44 -42.63
CA LYS A 84 4.37 -17.50 -43.37
C LYS A 84 3.75 -16.98 -44.67
N LEU A 85 3.19 -15.77 -44.69
CA LEU A 85 2.64 -15.15 -45.90
C LEU A 85 3.72 -14.79 -46.92
N THR A 86 4.91 -14.36 -46.51
CA THR A 86 6.06 -14.19 -47.42
C THR A 86 6.59 -15.51 -47.95
N LEU A 87 6.65 -16.57 -47.12
CA LEU A 87 6.94 -17.93 -47.59
C LEU A 87 5.84 -18.48 -48.51
N TRP A 88 4.56 -18.22 -48.20
CA TRP A 88 3.43 -18.66 -49.00
C TRP A 88 3.32 -17.92 -50.32
N LYS A 89 3.67 -16.63 -50.38
CA LYS A 89 3.84 -15.91 -51.65
C LYS A 89 4.94 -16.52 -52.51
N ARG A 90 5.97 -17.16 -51.91
CA ARG A 90 6.99 -17.95 -52.62
C ARG A 90 6.53 -19.37 -52.99
N ILE A 91 5.56 -19.94 -52.26
CA ILE A 91 5.11 -21.35 -52.39
C ILE A 91 3.69 -21.44 -53.02
N LYS A 92 3.19 -20.34 -53.61
CA LYS A 92 1.81 -20.23 -54.10
C LYS A 92 1.58 -20.99 -55.42
N ASN A 93 1.71 -22.32 -55.39
CA ASN A 93 1.09 -23.24 -56.33
C ASN A 93 0.43 -24.47 -55.69
N LEU A 94 0.55 -24.72 -54.38
CA LEU A 94 0.02 -25.97 -53.81
C LEU A 94 -0.66 -25.76 -52.44
N PHE A 95 -1.99 -25.94 -52.45
CA PHE A 95 -2.89 -26.29 -51.35
C PHE A 95 -3.61 -25.22 -50.50
N THR A 96 -4.89 -25.06 -50.83
CA THR A 96 -5.95 -24.57 -49.96
C THR A 96 -6.34 -25.60 -48.89
N ARG A 97 -6.09 -25.29 -47.60
CA ARG A 97 -6.96 -25.61 -46.43
C ARG A 97 -6.23 -25.29 -45.12
N LYS A 98 -6.64 -24.23 -44.41
CA LYS A 98 -6.32 -24.06 -42.97
C LYS A 98 -7.23 -23.01 -42.32
N LYS A 99 -8.38 -23.44 -41.80
CA LYS A 99 -9.26 -22.64 -40.93
C LYS A 99 -9.38 -23.20 -39.49
N SER A 100 -8.85 -24.39 -39.17
CA SER A 100 -9.03 -25.02 -37.85
C SER A 100 -7.97 -24.70 -36.79
N LYS A 101 -6.74 -24.28 -37.16
CA LYS A 101 -5.63 -24.05 -36.20
C LYS A 101 -5.76 -22.76 -35.37
N ASP A 102 -6.45 -21.72 -35.87
CA ASP A 102 -6.58 -20.46 -35.14
C ASP A 102 -7.43 -20.61 -33.85
N LYS A 103 -8.45 -21.48 -33.85
CA LYS A 103 -9.25 -21.78 -32.63
C LYS A 103 -8.45 -22.51 -31.55
N GLU A 104 -7.45 -23.29 -31.93
CA GLU A 104 -6.60 -24.03 -31.00
C GLU A 104 -5.56 -23.12 -30.31
N ILE A 105 -5.06 -22.12 -31.04
CA ILE A 105 -4.17 -21.08 -30.51
C ILE A 105 -4.91 -20.20 -29.50
N VAL A 106 -6.17 -19.83 -29.79
CA VAL A 106 -7.04 -19.10 -28.85
C VAL A 106 -7.32 -19.91 -27.57
N LYS A 107 -7.53 -21.23 -27.67
CA LYS A 107 -7.66 -22.10 -26.48
C LYS A 107 -6.37 -22.27 -25.68
N LYS A 108 -5.19 -22.18 -26.31
CA LYS A 108 -3.90 -22.16 -25.60
C LYS A 108 -3.66 -20.82 -24.91
N LEU A 109 -4.11 -19.72 -25.52
CA LEU A 109 -4.08 -18.37 -24.96
C LEU A 109 -4.82 -18.24 -23.61
N ASP A 110 -5.98 -18.89 -23.48
CA ASP A 110 -6.76 -18.88 -22.24
C ASP A 110 -6.11 -19.68 -21.08
N LYS A 111 -5.08 -20.48 -21.36
CA LYS A 111 -4.40 -21.36 -20.39
C LYS A 111 -3.04 -20.83 -19.90
N LEU A 112 -2.57 -19.68 -20.39
CA LEU A 112 -1.21 -19.19 -20.11
C LEU A 112 -1.13 -18.37 -18.81
N GLU A 113 0.06 -18.40 -18.18
CA GLU A 113 0.29 -17.73 -16.90
C GLU A 113 0.16 -16.21 -17.02
N PRO A 114 -0.65 -15.57 -16.17
CA PRO A 114 -0.91 -14.13 -16.21
C PRO A 114 0.22 -13.31 -15.54
N ARG A 115 1.43 -13.37 -16.10
CA ARG A 115 2.56 -12.50 -15.72
C ARG A 115 2.80 -11.44 -16.77
N ALA A 116 3.34 -10.29 -16.38
CA ALA A 116 3.77 -9.31 -17.35
C ALA A 116 5.02 -9.83 -18.08
N TYR A 117 5.10 -9.56 -19.38
CA TYR A 117 6.27 -9.92 -20.18
C TYR A 117 7.35 -8.85 -19.98
N ARG A 118 8.59 -9.27 -19.75
CA ARG A 118 9.75 -8.36 -19.74
C ARG A 118 10.26 -8.22 -21.17
N GLY A 119 10.14 -7.01 -21.70
CA GLY A 119 10.54 -6.66 -23.06
C GLY A 119 12.05 -6.66 -23.27
N ASP A 120 12.45 -6.30 -24.48
CA ASP A 120 13.86 -6.20 -24.86
C ASP A 120 14.63 -5.26 -23.91
N LYS A 121 15.80 -5.72 -23.47
CA LYS A 121 16.69 -4.97 -22.56
C LYS A 121 17.21 -3.73 -23.28
N ILE A 122 16.99 -2.56 -22.70
CA ILE A 122 17.47 -1.27 -23.21
C ILE A 122 18.69 -0.88 -22.38
N TYR A 123 19.84 -0.76 -23.03
CA TYR A 123 21.07 -0.29 -22.39
C TYR A 123 21.06 1.23 -22.30
N SER A 124 21.54 1.75 -21.18
CA SER A 124 21.68 3.19 -20.95
C SER A 124 23.13 3.61 -20.98
N THR A 125 23.39 4.85 -21.38
CA THR A 125 24.69 5.53 -21.23
C THR A 125 24.68 6.39 -19.98
N ILE A 126 25.80 6.44 -19.25
CA ILE A 126 25.92 7.33 -18.10
C ILE A 126 26.39 8.70 -18.58
N ILE A 127 25.56 9.72 -18.36
CA ILE A 127 25.90 11.11 -18.66
C ILE A 127 26.82 11.64 -17.54
N ASN A 128 26.36 11.56 -16.30
CA ASN A 128 27.03 12.17 -15.16
C ASN A 128 26.89 11.32 -13.89
N VAL A 129 27.87 11.45 -12.98
CA VAL A 129 27.83 10.88 -11.62
C VAL A 129 28.23 11.97 -10.64
N GLU A 130 27.29 12.38 -9.80
CA GLU A 130 27.47 13.45 -8.84
C GLU A 130 27.31 12.91 -7.42
N LYS A 131 28.30 13.15 -6.54
CA LYS A 131 28.18 12.79 -5.13
C LYS A 131 27.14 13.66 -4.43
N GLN A 132 26.24 13.02 -3.69
CA GLN A 132 25.14 13.67 -2.99
C GLN A 132 25.40 13.70 -1.49
N THR A 133 25.03 14.79 -0.86
CA THR A 133 24.98 14.93 0.60
C THR A 133 23.57 14.62 1.10
N GLU A 134 23.49 14.15 2.35
CA GLU A 134 22.19 13.94 2.99
C GLU A 134 21.48 15.28 3.21
N LEU A 135 20.19 15.31 2.92
CA LEU A 135 19.36 16.49 2.99
C LEU A 135 18.07 16.17 3.74
N ASP A 136 17.75 16.90 4.79
CA ASP A 136 16.50 16.73 5.51
C ASP A 136 15.30 17.33 4.75
N ILE A 137 14.11 16.75 4.94
CA ILE A 137 12.86 17.19 4.31
C ILE A 137 12.46 18.64 4.65
N ASP A 138 12.97 19.23 5.73
CA ASP A 138 12.69 20.62 6.09
C ASP A 138 13.58 21.63 5.36
N ASN A 139 14.57 21.15 4.60
CA ASN A 139 15.34 21.99 3.70
C ASN A 139 14.54 22.26 2.41
N PRO A 140 14.35 23.52 1.98
CA PRO A 140 13.68 23.86 0.71
C PRO A 140 14.25 23.14 -0.52
N LEU A 141 15.57 22.92 -0.57
CA LEU A 141 16.24 22.24 -1.69
C LEU A 141 15.76 20.80 -1.86
N PHE A 142 15.23 20.16 -0.80
CA PHE A 142 14.68 18.81 -0.89
C PHE A 142 13.56 18.74 -1.93
N LEU A 143 12.74 19.79 -2.05
CA LEU A 143 11.62 19.84 -2.99
C LEU A 143 12.05 20.01 -4.45
N GLU A 144 13.29 20.42 -4.71
CA GLU A 144 13.82 20.61 -6.07
C GLU A 144 14.19 19.27 -6.72
N ASP A 145 14.79 18.34 -5.96
CA ASP A 145 15.08 16.98 -6.42
C ASP A 145 14.96 15.95 -5.30
N GLN A 146 13.72 15.55 -5.02
CA GLN A 146 13.41 14.53 -4.02
C GLN A 146 13.91 13.13 -4.42
N TYR A 147 14.17 12.88 -5.71
CA TYR A 147 14.61 11.56 -6.18
C TYR A 147 16.09 11.33 -5.90
N CYS A 148 16.91 12.38 -6.00
CA CYS A 148 18.34 12.35 -5.72
C CYS A 148 18.74 12.95 -4.36
N SER A 149 17.80 13.27 -3.47
CA SER A 149 18.08 13.78 -2.11
C SER A 149 18.05 12.68 -1.03
N PRO A 150 19.19 12.03 -0.70
CA PRO A 150 19.22 11.00 0.34
C PRO A 150 18.87 11.57 1.71
N GLN A 151 18.12 10.81 2.49
CA GLN A 151 17.65 11.25 3.81
C GLN A 151 18.55 10.72 4.93
N PRO A 152 18.84 11.51 5.99
CA PRO A 152 19.76 11.10 7.07
C PRO A 152 19.43 9.76 7.74
N TYR A 153 18.12 9.44 7.86
CA TYR A 153 17.68 8.18 8.46
C TYR A 153 18.23 6.94 7.73
N MET A 154 18.59 7.03 6.45
CA MET A 154 19.16 5.90 5.70
C MET A 154 20.48 5.42 6.32
N ARG A 155 21.31 6.36 6.77
CA ARG A 155 22.58 6.09 7.45
C ARG A 155 22.38 5.84 8.94
N GLU A 156 21.60 6.68 9.62
CA GLU A 156 21.33 6.55 11.06
C GLU A 156 20.75 5.17 11.42
N TRP A 157 19.80 4.68 10.62
CA TRP A 157 19.16 3.38 10.82
C TRP A 157 19.92 2.21 10.19
N LYS A 158 21.11 2.49 9.61
CA LYS A 158 22.00 1.49 9.00
C LYS A 158 21.29 0.62 7.96
N ILE A 159 20.48 1.24 7.11
CA ILE A 159 19.64 0.54 6.11
C ILE A 159 20.52 -0.27 5.14
N PHE A 160 21.64 0.31 4.72
CA PHE A 160 22.54 -0.27 3.71
C PHE A 160 23.89 -0.75 4.27
N GLU A 161 23.96 -0.97 5.58
CA GLU A 161 25.12 -1.55 6.27
C GLU A 161 26.43 -0.79 6.02
N LYS A 162 27.24 -1.24 5.06
CA LYS A 162 28.55 -0.65 4.72
C LYS A 162 28.49 0.38 3.58
N LEU A 163 27.37 0.47 2.87
CA LEU A 163 27.20 1.45 1.79
C LEU A 163 26.79 2.78 2.44
N ASN A 164 27.64 3.80 2.32
CA ASN A 164 27.54 5.05 3.08
C ASN A 164 27.79 6.32 2.24
N HIS A 165 28.11 6.17 0.96
CA HIS A 165 28.25 7.29 0.03
C HIS A 165 27.07 7.28 -0.95
N PHE A 166 26.46 8.44 -1.16
CA PHE A 166 25.32 8.59 -2.06
C PHE A 166 25.73 9.31 -3.34
N TYR A 167 25.16 8.87 -4.46
CA TYR A 167 25.46 9.43 -5.79
C TYR A 167 24.17 9.58 -6.59
N CYS A 168 24.02 10.69 -7.27
CA CYS A 168 23.04 10.87 -8.31
C CYS A 168 23.70 10.54 -9.65
N VAL A 169 23.21 9.50 -10.31
CA VAL A 169 23.69 9.01 -11.60
C VAL A 169 22.69 9.41 -12.67
N GLU A 170 23.09 10.28 -13.56
CA GLU A 170 22.27 10.68 -14.71
C GLU A 170 22.54 9.73 -15.87
N ILE A 171 21.47 9.16 -16.42
CA ILE A 171 21.53 8.23 -17.54
C ILE A 171 20.71 8.72 -18.72
N SER A 172 21.09 8.30 -19.92
CA SER A 172 20.31 8.44 -21.14
C SER A 172 20.04 7.09 -21.77
N PHE A 173 18.87 6.92 -22.39
CA PHE A 173 18.54 5.72 -23.15
C PHE A 173 17.52 6.01 -24.25
N SER A 174 17.50 5.13 -25.27
CA SER A 174 16.50 5.17 -26.34
C SER A 174 15.63 3.92 -26.29
N LEU A 175 14.33 4.08 -26.56
CA LEU A 175 13.40 2.96 -26.57
C LEU A 175 13.70 1.98 -27.71
N SER A 176 13.61 0.68 -27.43
CA SER A 176 13.61 -0.35 -28.48
C SER A 176 12.36 -0.24 -29.35
N ASN A 177 12.41 -0.75 -30.59
CA ASN A 177 11.25 -0.78 -31.48
C ASN A 177 10.03 -1.44 -30.83
N GLU A 178 10.24 -2.51 -30.07
CA GLU A 178 9.19 -3.17 -29.30
C GLU A 178 8.54 -2.22 -28.27
N ALA A 179 9.37 -1.52 -27.49
CA ALA A 179 8.90 -0.63 -26.46
C ALA A 179 8.16 0.57 -27.07
N GLN A 180 8.67 1.13 -28.16
CA GLN A 180 8.02 2.21 -28.91
C GLN A 180 6.65 1.77 -29.46
N GLU A 181 6.57 0.59 -30.07
CA GLU A 181 5.32 0.06 -30.61
C GLU A 181 4.27 -0.14 -29.51
N TYR A 182 4.64 -0.73 -28.37
CA TYR A 182 3.74 -0.89 -27.24
C TYR A 182 3.31 0.46 -26.66
N PHE A 183 4.27 1.36 -26.44
CA PHE A 183 4.02 2.67 -25.84
C PHE A 183 3.18 3.57 -26.76
N SER A 184 3.27 3.41 -28.08
CA SER A 184 2.39 4.14 -29.02
C SER A 184 0.90 3.86 -28.76
N GLN A 185 0.56 2.64 -28.31
CA GLN A 185 -0.82 2.18 -28.09
C GLN A 185 -1.32 2.40 -26.65
N ARG A 186 -0.45 2.82 -25.73
CA ARG A 186 -0.75 2.93 -24.29
C ARG A 186 -0.47 4.34 -23.78
N PRO A 187 -1.16 4.81 -22.72
CA PRO A 187 -0.90 6.13 -22.15
C PRO A 187 0.45 6.20 -21.44
N PHE A 188 0.92 5.06 -20.93
CA PHE A 188 2.21 4.93 -20.26
C PHE A 188 2.88 3.57 -20.54
N LEU A 189 4.19 3.50 -20.31
CA LEU A 189 5.00 2.28 -20.29
C LEU A 189 5.73 2.21 -18.95
N MET A 190 5.48 1.15 -18.18
CA MET A 190 6.25 0.86 -16.96
C MET A 190 7.53 0.10 -17.30
N CYS A 191 8.58 0.33 -16.53
CA CYS A 191 9.87 -0.33 -16.69
C CYS A 191 10.44 -0.76 -15.34
N ASP A 192 11.17 -1.88 -15.34
CA ASP A 192 12.13 -2.20 -14.29
C ASP A 192 13.49 -1.56 -14.60
N ILE A 193 14.28 -1.25 -13.58
CA ILE A 193 15.71 -0.94 -13.74
C ILE A 193 16.52 -2.13 -13.26
N LEU A 194 17.35 -2.69 -14.12
CA LEU A 194 18.34 -3.70 -13.80
C LEU A 194 19.71 -3.03 -13.63
N THR A 195 20.40 -3.31 -12.53
CA THR A 195 21.83 -3.03 -12.38
C THR A 195 22.58 -4.34 -12.17
N ASP A 196 23.21 -4.83 -13.23
CA ASP A 196 23.88 -6.13 -13.28
C ASP A 196 25.16 -6.14 -12.41
N PRO A 197 25.44 -7.18 -11.60
CA PRO A 197 24.64 -8.38 -11.29
C PRO A 197 23.80 -8.26 -10.02
N HIS A 198 23.67 -7.06 -9.44
CA HIS A 198 23.34 -6.91 -8.04
C HIS A 198 21.85 -6.73 -7.74
N SER A 199 21.10 -5.99 -8.57
CA SER A 199 19.75 -5.57 -8.18
C SER A 199 18.81 -5.30 -9.34
N ILE A 200 17.52 -5.52 -9.09
CA ILE A 200 16.42 -5.06 -9.95
C ILE A 200 15.49 -4.19 -9.10
N ASN A 201 15.25 -2.96 -9.54
CA ASN A 201 14.21 -2.10 -9.00
C ASN A 201 12.98 -2.25 -9.88
N TYR A 202 12.01 -3.03 -9.39
CA TYR A 202 10.80 -3.35 -10.14
C TYR A 202 9.87 -2.15 -10.26
N HIS A 203 9.21 -2.02 -11.41
CA HIS A 203 8.15 -1.04 -11.66
C HIS A 203 8.57 0.40 -11.33
N SER A 204 9.86 0.71 -11.48
CA SER A 204 10.49 1.90 -10.91
C SER A 204 10.50 3.11 -11.85
N VAL A 205 10.34 2.91 -13.15
CA VAL A 205 10.24 4.01 -14.12
C VAL A 205 8.94 3.90 -14.89
N VAL A 206 8.30 5.04 -15.14
CA VAL A 206 7.08 5.13 -15.93
C VAL A 206 7.25 6.23 -16.98
N LEU A 207 7.28 5.84 -18.25
CA LEU A 207 7.23 6.78 -19.36
C LEU A 207 5.76 7.10 -19.65
N THR A 208 5.39 8.37 -19.74
CA THR A 208 3.99 8.78 -19.88
C THR A 208 3.81 9.83 -20.96
N LYS A 209 2.66 9.76 -21.67
CA LYS A 209 2.19 10.79 -22.63
C LYS A 209 1.10 11.68 -22.03
N ARG A 210 0.81 11.53 -20.73
CA ARG A 210 -0.26 12.27 -20.04
C ARG A 210 0.19 13.72 -19.83
N ASP A 211 -0.71 14.66 -20.11
CA ASP A 211 -0.55 16.09 -19.76
C ASP A 211 -1.00 16.42 -18.31
N TRP A 212 -1.45 15.38 -17.59
CA TRP A 212 -1.95 15.41 -16.22
C TRP A 212 -3.07 16.41 -15.91
N LYS A 213 -3.74 16.97 -16.93
CA LYS A 213 -4.96 17.78 -16.70
C LYS A 213 -6.12 16.91 -16.22
N SER A 214 -6.16 15.65 -16.67
CA SER A 214 -7.14 14.67 -16.24
C SER A 214 -6.47 13.33 -15.97
N PHE A 215 -6.69 12.79 -14.78
CA PHE A 215 -6.15 11.50 -14.36
C PHE A 215 -7.05 10.85 -13.30
N ASN A 216 -6.90 9.54 -13.13
CA ASN A 216 -7.60 8.76 -12.12
C ASN A 216 -6.61 7.93 -11.32
N PHE A 217 -6.84 7.84 -10.02
CA PHE A 217 -6.07 6.93 -9.18
C PHE A 217 -6.93 6.23 -8.14
N PHE A 218 -6.46 5.08 -7.70
CA PHE A 218 -7.05 4.39 -6.56
C PHE A 218 -6.32 4.78 -5.29
N HIS A 219 -7.07 5.02 -4.22
CA HIS A 219 -6.54 5.09 -2.86
C HIS A 219 -6.96 3.83 -2.10
N ILE A 220 -5.96 3.14 -1.55
CA ILE A 220 -6.11 1.88 -0.84
C ILE A 220 -5.29 1.97 0.46
N THR A 221 -5.79 1.38 1.54
CA THR A 221 -5.15 1.42 2.86
C THR A 221 -5.47 0.14 3.64
N ASP A 222 -4.73 -0.11 4.73
CA ASP A 222 -4.97 -1.21 5.66
C ASP A 222 -5.01 -2.58 4.93
N LEU A 223 -3.93 -2.89 4.19
CA LEU A 223 -3.80 -4.16 3.45
C LEU A 223 -3.56 -5.35 4.41
N HIS A 224 -2.77 -5.13 5.46
CA HIS A 224 -2.37 -6.13 6.46
C HIS A 224 -1.86 -7.44 5.83
N LEU A 225 -0.95 -7.34 4.87
CA LEU A 225 -0.38 -8.51 4.21
C LEU A 225 0.54 -9.28 5.16
N ALA A 226 0.42 -10.61 5.12
CA ALA A 226 1.28 -11.50 5.90
C ALA A 226 1.32 -12.90 5.28
N GLU A 227 2.46 -13.61 5.43
CA GLU A 227 2.58 -15.01 5.01
C GLU A 227 1.51 -15.90 5.66
N ARG A 228 1.19 -15.66 6.95
CA ARG A 228 0.21 -16.46 7.68
C ARG A 228 -1.17 -16.44 7.03
N ASN A 229 -1.55 -15.34 6.37
CA ASN A 229 -2.89 -15.17 5.82
C ASN A 229 -3.21 -16.22 4.74
N ASP A 230 -2.21 -16.62 3.95
CA ASP A 230 -2.34 -17.68 2.95
C ASP A 230 -2.31 -19.08 3.57
N GLN A 231 -1.78 -19.25 4.79
CA GLN A 231 -1.64 -20.55 5.46
C GLN A 231 -2.86 -20.91 6.31
N ILE A 232 -3.52 -19.91 6.91
CA ILE A 232 -4.57 -20.11 7.93
C ILE A 232 -5.68 -21.03 7.43
N PHE A 233 -6.17 -20.81 6.21
CA PHE A 233 -7.28 -21.61 5.68
C PHE A 233 -6.95 -23.10 5.65
N GLU A 234 -5.82 -23.46 5.03
CA GLU A 234 -5.38 -24.85 4.95
C GLU A 234 -5.20 -25.47 6.34
N ILE A 235 -4.51 -24.76 7.25
CA ILE A 235 -4.24 -25.24 8.62
C ILE A 235 -5.56 -25.52 9.35
N VAL A 236 -6.48 -24.56 9.38
CA VAL A 236 -7.73 -24.65 10.14
C VAL A 236 -8.70 -25.65 9.50
N SER A 237 -8.73 -25.74 8.16
CA SER A 237 -9.61 -26.68 7.45
C SER A 237 -9.28 -28.15 7.73
N LYS A 238 -8.05 -28.45 8.19
CA LYS A 238 -7.58 -29.79 8.54
C LYS A 238 -7.84 -30.14 10.02
N TRP A 239 -8.37 -29.24 10.83
CA TRP A 239 -8.66 -29.50 12.24
C TRP A 239 -9.98 -30.26 12.44
N THR A 240 -9.96 -31.26 13.34
CA THR A 240 -11.16 -31.99 13.78
C THR A 240 -11.73 -31.37 15.06
N PRO A 241 -13.04 -31.50 15.35
CA PRO A 241 -13.64 -31.03 16.60
C PRO A 241 -12.90 -31.53 17.86
N SER A 242 -12.49 -32.80 17.85
CA SER A 242 -11.71 -33.44 18.93
C SER A 242 -10.30 -32.85 19.14
N SER A 243 -9.74 -32.21 18.11
CA SER A 243 -8.45 -31.50 18.19
C SER A 243 -8.56 -30.09 18.76
N LEU A 244 -9.77 -29.53 18.82
CA LEU A 244 -10.06 -28.20 19.38
C LEU A 244 -10.50 -28.27 20.86
N THR A 245 -11.16 -29.35 21.28
CA THR A 245 -11.64 -29.54 22.67
C THR A 245 -10.59 -30.08 23.65
N LYS A 246 -9.55 -30.78 23.18
CA LYS A 246 -8.44 -31.29 24.03
C LYS A 246 -7.32 -30.26 24.29
N LYS A 247 -7.47 -29.00 23.86
CA LYS A 247 -6.40 -27.97 23.80
C LYS A 247 -6.39 -26.94 24.93
N THR A 248 -7.03 -27.21 26.06
CA THR A 248 -6.82 -26.46 27.32
C THR A 248 -5.79 -27.10 28.24
N GLY A 249 -5.20 -28.26 27.88
CA GLY A 249 -4.09 -28.87 28.62
C GLY A 249 -3.22 -29.80 27.76
N ASN A 250 -1.92 -29.55 27.74
CA ASN A 250 -0.84 -30.46 27.32
C ASN A 250 -0.75 -30.88 25.83
N TYR A 251 -0.50 -29.92 24.93
CA TYR A 251 -0.32 -30.16 23.49
C TYR A 251 1.16 -30.24 23.02
N ILE A 252 2.11 -29.70 23.79
CA ILE A 252 3.53 -29.58 23.38
C ILE A 252 4.23 -30.94 23.25
N GLU A 253 3.89 -31.91 24.10
CA GLU A 253 4.58 -33.20 24.15
C GLU A 253 4.06 -34.20 23.11
N LYS A 254 2.79 -34.07 22.69
CA LYS A 254 2.18 -34.97 21.69
C LYS A 254 2.39 -34.53 20.25
N MET A 255 2.61 -33.24 19.96
CA MET A 255 2.77 -32.74 18.58
C MET A 255 4.15 -32.99 17.96
N LYS A 256 5.23 -32.91 18.74
CA LYS A 256 6.57 -33.25 18.24
C LYS A 256 6.69 -34.71 17.82
N ASN A 257 5.93 -35.61 18.47
CA ASN A 257 5.90 -37.03 18.15
C ASN A 257 4.86 -37.38 17.07
N LYS A 258 3.73 -36.65 16.97
CA LYS A 258 2.70 -36.90 15.94
C LYS A 258 3.10 -36.48 14.53
N ILE A 259 3.89 -35.43 14.36
CA ILE A 259 4.31 -34.98 13.02
C ILE A 259 5.27 -36.01 12.36
N LYS A 260 6.00 -36.81 13.15
CA LYS A 260 6.77 -37.96 12.66
C LYS A 260 5.91 -39.22 12.42
N SER A 261 4.76 -39.35 13.08
CA SER A 261 3.89 -40.54 12.96
C SER A 261 2.80 -40.43 11.88
N PHE A 262 2.64 -39.26 11.24
CA PHE A 262 1.66 -39.05 10.17
C PHE A 262 2.04 -39.71 8.81
N LEU A 263 3.08 -40.55 8.79
CA LEU A 263 3.56 -41.26 7.60
C LEU A 263 3.23 -42.77 7.54
N LYS A 264 2.41 -43.34 8.43
CA LYS A 264 1.85 -44.69 8.25
C LYS A 264 0.40 -44.79 8.76
N GLN A 265 -0.51 -45.06 7.82
CA GLN A 265 -1.75 -45.90 7.81
C GLN A 265 -2.36 -46.38 9.17
N GLU A 266 -3.67 -46.62 9.35
CA GLU A 266 -4.91 -46.53 8.54
C GLU A 266 -6.16 -46.76 9.45
N THR A 267 -7.33 -46.28 8.99
CA THR A 267 -8.73 -46.76 9.14
C THR A 267 -9.40 -47.24 10.46
N ILE A 268 -10.56 -46.62 10.74
CA ILE A 268 -11.95 -47.17 10.97
C ILE A 268 -12.68 -46.17 11.91
N GLU A 269 -13.33 -45.14 11.33
CA GLU A 269 -14.32 -44.20 11.93
C GLU A 269 -14.64 -43.05 10.93
N SER A 270 -14.61 -43.35 9.62
CA SER A 270 -14.30 -42.37 8.59
C SER A 270 -15.45 -41.45 8.19
N ASP A 271 -16.70 -41.90 8.21
CA ASP A 271 -17.74 -41.21 7.44
C ASP A 271 -18.42 -40.05 8.19
N GLY A 272 -18.74 -40.22 9.48
CA GLY A 272 -19.25 -39.12 10.32
C GLY A 272 -18.22 -38.01 10.54
N LYS A 273 -16.95 -38.39 10.81
CA LYS A 273 -15.85 -37.43 10.99
C LYS A 273 -15.49 -36.69 9.71
N LYS A 274 -15.59 -37.34 8.54
CA LYS A 274 -15.34 -36.72 7.23
C LYS A 274 -16.49 -35.79 6.83
N GLN A 275 -17.74 -36.13 7.13
CA GLN A 275 -18.88 -35.23 6.96
C GLN A 275 -18.78 -33.99 7.86
N GLU A 276 -18.43 -34.13 9.13
CA GLU A 276 -18.23 -33.01 10.06
C GLU A 276 -17.03 -32.12 9.66
N ALA A 277 -15.89 -32.72 9.29
CA ALA A 277 -14.74 -31.98 8.78
C ALA A 277 -15.08 -31.19 7.51
N ASN A 278 -15.86 -31.79 6.59
CA ASN A 278 -16.37 -31.11 5.41
C ASN A 278 -17.32 -29.96 5.76
N MET A 279 -18.19 -30.10 6.78
CA MET A 279 -19.04 -29.00 7.25
C MET A 279 -18.23 -27.85 7.85
N LEU A 280 -17.18 -28.16 8.64
CA LEU A 280 -16.27 -27.15 9.18
C LEU A 280 -15.48 -26.43 8.08
N LYS A 281 -14.97 -27.16 7.09
CA LYS A 281 -14.30 -26.58 5.91
C LYS A 281 -15.23 -25.65 5.15
N LYS A 282 -16.44 -26.10 4.79
CA LYS A 282 -17.47 -25.25 4.12
C LYS A 282 -17.85 -24.03 4.96
N SER A 283 -17.92 -24.18 6.28
CA SER A 283 -18.18 -23.06 7.20
C SER A 283 -17.05 -22.04 7.18
N LEU A 284 -15.78 -22.50 7.23
CA LEU A 284 -14.60 -21.66 7.14
C LEU A 284 -14.49 -20.94 5.79
N GLU A 285 -14.73 -21.63 4.68
CA GLU A 285 -14.73 -21.05 3.31
C GLU A 285 -15.64 -19.83 3.20
N LYS A 286 -16.82 -19.88 3.82
CA LYS A 286 -17.81 -18.80 3.77
C LYS A 286 -17.47 -17.59 4.65
N ARG A 287 -16.67 -17.76 5.69
CA ARG A 287 -16.43 -16.72 6.70
C ARG A 287 -15.00 -16.19 6.73
N PHE A 288 -14.03 -16.99 6.30
CA PHE A 288 -12.62 -16.63 6.37
C PHE A 288 -12.31 -15.49 5.41
N ILE A 289 -11.64 -14.48 5.94
CA ILE A 289 -11.18 -13.34 5.15
C ILE A 289 -9.65 -13.45 5.06
N ASN A 290 -9.14 -13.63 3.84
CA ASN A 290 -7.72 -13.59 3.56
C ASN A 290 -7.34 -12.21 2.96
N PRO A 291 -6.65 -11.34 3.72
CA PRO A 291 -6.21 -10.03 3.23
C PRO A 291 -5.33 -10.11 1.97
N ASN A 292 -4.47 -11.13 1.85
CA ASN A 292 -3.63 -11.32 0.66
C ASN A 292 -4.50 -11.57 -0.58
N ASN A 293 -5.60 -12.32 -0.45
CA ASN A 293 -6.53 -12.54 -1.55
C ASN A 293 -7.30 -11.28 -1.93
N GLN A 294 -7.66 -10.42 -0.96
CA GLN A 294 -8.28 -9.13 -1.28
C GLN A 294 -7.33 -8.26 -2.11
N PHE A 295 -6.03 -8.26 -1.77
CA PHE A 295 -5.04 -7.56 -2.59
C PHE A 295 -4.85 -8.20 -3.98
N ARG A 296 -4.85 -9.53 -4.09
CA ARG A 296 -4.85 -10.20 -5.41
C ARG A 296 -6.08 -9.86 -6.26
N LYS A 297 -7.26 -9.71 -5.64
CA LYS A 297 -8.50 -9.29 -6.31
C LYS A 297 -8.40 -7.85 -6.81
N ILE A 298 -7.91 -6.91 -5.99
CA ILE A 298 -7.79 -5.51 -6.42
C ILE A 298 -6.79 -5.34 -7.55
N ILE A 299 -5.70 -6.12 -7.59
CA ILE A 299 -4.75 -6.12 -8.71
C ILE A 299 -5.45 -6.46 -10.03
N LYS A 300 -6.36 -7.45 -10.05
CA LYS A 300 -7.14 -7.78 -11.26
C LYS A 300 -8.02 -6.63 -11.73
N ILE A 301 -8.68 -5.95 -10.79
CA ILE A 301 -9.54 -4.79 -11.09
C ILE A 301 -8.69 -3.63 -11.62
N ALA A 302 -7.57 -3.34 -10.97
CA ALA A 302 -6.63 -2.31 -11.38
C ALA A 302 -6.10 -2.59 -12.78
N ASN A 303 -5.61 -3.81 -13.06
CA ASN A 303 -5.14 -4.21 -14.37
C ASN A 303 -6.22 -4.02 -15.44
N LYS A 304 -7.46 -4.45 -15.18
CA LYS A 304 -8.58 -4.24 -16.11
C LYS A 304 -8.77 -2.76 -16.44
N LYS A 305 -8.78 -1.89 -15.42
CA LYS A 305 -8.96 -0.44 -15.60
C LYS A 305 -7.77 0.24 -16.26
N THR A 306 -6.55 -0.15 -15.92
CA THR A 306 -5.34 0.35 -16.55
C THR A 306 -5.32 0.01 -18.05
N LEU A 307 -5.65 -1.24 -18.41
CA LEU A 307 -5.70 -1.66 -19.81
C LEU A 307 -6.84 -1.00 -20.60
N ALA A 308 -7.88 -0.52 -19.91
CA ALA A 308 -8.97 0.30 -20.44
C ALA A 308 -8.65 1.81 -20.41
N ASN A 309 -7.45 2.22 -19.98
CA ASN A 309 -7.02 3.62 -19.81
C ASN A 309 -7.85 4.42 -18.79
N GLU A 310 -8.51 3.72 -17.86
CA GLU A 310 -9.35 4.30 -16.81
C GLU A 310 -8.61 4.53 -15.49
N LEU A 311 -7.39 4.02 -15.33
CA LEU A 311 -6.59 4.12 -14.10
C LEU A 311 -5.12 4.41 -14.45
N ASP A 312 -4.58 5.48 -13.85
CA ASP A 312 -3.21 5.94 -14.13
C ASP A 312 -2.20 5.46 -13.09
N PHE A 313 -2.58 5.41 -11.81
CA PHE A 313 -1.75 4.89 -10.73
C PHE A 313 -2.58 4.49 -9.51
N ILE A 314 -1.94 3.85 -8.53
CA ILE A 314 -2.52 3.49 -7.23
C ILE A 314 -1.71 4.15 -6.13
N VAL A 315 -2.37 4.57 -5.06
CA VAL A 315 -1.74 5.02 -3.83
C VAL A 315 -2.10 4.09 -2.67
N LEU A 316 -1.09 3.53 -2.00
CA LEU A 316 -1.22 2.67 -0.83
C LEU A 316 -0.79 3.44 0.43
N THR A 317 -1.72 3.75 1.33
CA THR A 317 -1.45 4.56 2.53
C THR A 317 -1.40 3.73 3.80
N GLY A 318 -0.24 3.12 4.04
CA GLY A 318 0.09 2.47 5.30
C GLY A 318 -0.63 1.17 5.60
N ASP A 319 -0.14 0.50 6.63
CA ASP A 319 -0.54 -0.83 7.06
C ASP A 319 -0.51 -1.81 5.87
N ILE A 320 0.59 -1.72 5.12
CA ILE A 320 0.86 -2.54 3.93
C ILE A 320 1.10 -3.97 4.38
N VAL A 321 2.00 -4.15 5.35
CA VAL A 321 2.21 -5.44 6.03
C VAL A 321 1.57 -5.38 7.41
N ASP A 322 1.06 -6.52 7.86
CA ASP A 322 0.46 -6.60 9.20
C ASP A 322 1.52 -6.52 10.32
N TYR A 323 2.72 -7.00 10.00
CA TYR A 323 3.95 -6.99 10.81
C TYR A 323 5.10 -7.47 9.91
N VAL A 324 6.35 -7.23 10.30
CA VAL A 324 7.50 -7.39 9.39
C VAL A 324 8.04 -8.82 9.34
N ILE A 325 8.29 -9.51 10.45
CA ILE A 325 8.91 -10.84 10.45
C ILE A 325 7.85 -11.92 10.24
N LYS A 326 7.98 -12.75 9.20
CA LYS A 326 7.02 -13.84 8.93
C LYS A 326 6.88 -14.77 10.14
N SER A 327 5.65 -15.21 10.43
CA SER A 327 5.32 -15.94 11.66
C SER A 327 6.15 -17.21 11.88
N LYS A 328 6.50 -17.94 10.81
CA LYS A 328 7.35 -19.14 10.93
C LYS A 328 8.75 -18.89 11.49
N TYR A 329 9.19 -17.63 11.53
CA TYR A 329 10.49 -17.21 12.04
C TYR A 329 10.41 -16.54 13.42
N ALA A 330 9.22 -16.42 14.02
CA ALA A 330 9.02 -15.65 15.25
C ALA A 330 9.75 -16.22 16.48
N GLY A 331 9.99 -17.53 16.53
CA GLY A 331 10.74 -18.19 17.62
C GLY A 331 12.26 -18.24 17.39
N MET A 332 12.75 -17.84 16.22
CA MET A 332 14.19 -17.73 16.00
C MET A 332 14.70 -16.46 16.67
N LYS A 333 15.84 -16.52 17.38
CA LYS A 333 16.59 -15.33 17.84
C LYS A 333 17.16 -14.57 16.64
N ILE A 334 16.28 -14.04 15.77
CA ILE A 334 16.66 -13.18 14.66
C ILE A 334 16.99 -11.84 15.27
N ASN A 335 18.28 -11.64 15.55
CA ASN A 335 18.81 -10.31 15.76
C ASN A 335 18.61 -9.52 14.45
N SER A 336 18.25 -8.23 14.55
CA SER A 336 18.02 -7.33 13.43
C SER A 336 19.18 -7.32 12.42
N LYS A 337 20.40 -7.60 12.87
CA LYS A 337 21.61 -7.73 12.02
C LYS A 337 21.55 -8.89 11.03
N ASN A 338 20.81 -9.95 11.32
CA ASN A 338 20.72 -11.17 10.49
C ASN A 338 19.36 -11.34 9.79
N LEU A 339 18.46 -10.36 9.92
CA LEU A 339 17.18 -10.38 9.20
C LEU A 339 17.45 -10.26 7.70
N LYS A 340 16.98 -11.24 6.92
CA LYS A 340 17.07 -11.25 5.45
C LYS A 340 15.72 -10.89 4.83
N PHE A 341 15.70 -10.25 3.66
CA PHE A 341 14.46 -9.85 2.98
C PHE A 341 13.46 -11.00 2.83
N LYS A 342 13.95 -12.20 2.48
CA LYS A 342 13.10 -13.40 2.33
C LYS A 342 12.34 -13.79 3.61
N HIS A 343 12.79 -13.35 4.79
CA HIS A 343 12.16 -13.61 6.09
C HIS A 343 11.06 -12.59 6.44
N THR A 344 10.85 -11.55 5.62
CA THR A 344 9.91 -10.47 5.94
C THR A 344 8.64 -10.50 5.10
N ASN A 345 7.54 -9.98 5.64
CA ASN A 345 6.29 -9.81 4.89
C ASN A 345 6.39 -8.73 3.81
N TRP A 346 7.42 -7.87 3.82
CA TRP A 346 7.76 -7.02 2.67
C TRP A 346 8.01 -7.85 1.40
N LYS A 347 8.60 -9.04 1.56
CA LYS A 347 8.74 -9.99 0.45
C LYS A 347 7.40 -10.52 -0.04
N ILE A 348 6.42 -10.72 0.86
CA ILE A 348 5.06 -11.15 0.49
C ILE A 348 4.37 -10.06 -0.32
N PHE A 349 4.49 -8.80 0.10
CA PHE A 349 3.99 -7.65 -0.66
C PHE A 349 4.58 -7.60 -2.08
N GLN A 350 5.91 -7.66 -2.20
CA GLN A 350 6.58 -7.68 -3.51
C GLN A 350 6.17 -8.90 -4.34
N ASP A 351 6.06 -10.09 -3.73
CA ASP A 351 5.68 -11.32 -4.45
C ASP A 351 4.25 -11.29 -4.98
N ILE A 352 3.31 -10.70 -4.24
CA ILE A 352 1.93 -10.52 -4.70
C ILE A 352 1.89 -9.54 -5.87
N ILE A 353 2.58 -8.39 -5.78
CA ILE A 353 2.65 -7.41 -6.87
C ILE A 353 3.21 -8.02 -8.15
N LEU A 354 4.31 -8.78 -8.03
CA LEU A 354 5.00 -9.38 -9.17
C LEU A 354 4.40 -10.74 -9.60
N ASN A 355 3.33 -11.20 -8.95
CA ASN A 355 2.74 -12.52 -9.18
C ASN A 355 3.77 -13.66 -9.18
N LYS A 356 4.72 -13.58 -8.25
CA LYS A 356 5.74 -14.61 -8.04
C LYS A 356 5.09 -15.80 -7.33
N LYS A 357 5.20 -16.98 -7.94
CA LYS A 357 4.64 -18.22 -7.36
C LYS A 357 5.29 -18.52 -6.02
N SER A 358 4.48 -18.81 -5.01
CA SER A 358 4.97 -19.39 -3.76
C SER A 358 5.55 -20.78 -4.02
N LYS A 359 6.51 -21.19 -3.18
CA LYS A 359 7.07 -22.56 -3.24
C LYS A 359 6.05 -23.63 -2.84
N GLN A 360 5.02 -23.25 -2.10
CA GLN A 360 3.94 -24.11 -1.63
C GLN A 360 2.61 -23.53 -2.13
N ASN A 361 1.74 -24.39 -2.66
CA ASN A 361 0.36 -24.04 -2.98
C ASN A 361 -0.48 -24.32 -1.74
N TYR A 362 -1.08 -23.29 -1.16
CA TYR A 362 -1.95 -23.42 0.01
C TYR A 362 -3.42 -23.43 -0.43
N ASP A 363 -4.22 -24.28 0.20
CA ASP A 363 -5.68 -24.28 0.01
C ASP A 363 -6.24 -22.89 0.35
N GLY A 364 -7.20 -22.41 -0.44
CA GLY A 364 -7.86 -21.11 -0.22
C GLY A 364 -7.10 -19.90 -0.76
N VAL A 365 -5.93 -20.08 -1.39
CA VAL A 365 -5.23 -19.02 -2.15
C VAL A 365 -5.78 -18.96 -3.58
N ILE A 366 -6.00 -17.75 -4.11
CA ILE A 366 -6.46 -17.58 -5.50
C ILE A 366 -5.37 -18.07 -6.46
N GLU A 367 -5.65 -19.13 -7.23
CA GLU A 367 -4.69 -19.78 -8.15
C GLU A 367 -4.31 -18.89 -9.35
N ASN A 368 -5.25 -18.10 -9.85
CA ASN A 368 -5.05 -17.23 -11.01
C ASN A 368 -4.72 -15.79 -10.59
N GLY A 369 -3.63 -15.56 -9.85
CA GLY A 369 -3.12 -14.21 -9.54
C GLY A 369 -2.71 -13.43 -10.79
N GLN A 370 -2.41 -12.12 -10.70
CA GLN A 370 -1.87 -11.33 -11.83
C GLN A 370 -0.74 -10.44 -11.34
N GLU A 371 0.27 -10.18 -12.18
CA GLU A 371 1.23 -9.12 -11.89
C GLU A 371 0.53 -7.76 -12.06
N LEU A 372 0.79 -6.81 -11.18
CA LEU A 372 0.23 -5.48 -11.27
C LEU A 372 0.83 -4.72 -12.47
N LEU A 373 -0.03 -4.20 -13.35
CA LEU A 373 0.34 -3.44 -14.55
C LEU A 373 0.10 -1.94 -14.37
N CYS A 374 0.02 -1.49 -13.11
CA CYS A 374 -0.28 -0.11 -12.74
C CYS A 374 0.78 0.36 -11.73
N PRO A 375 1.39 1.55 -11.91
CA PRO A 375 2.37 2.06 -10.97
C PRO A 375 1.74 2.37 -9.62
N ILE A 376 2.55 2.26 -8.56
CA ILE A 376 2.09 2.46 -7.18
C ILE A 376 2.93 3.49 -6.45
N PHE A 377 2.29 4.28 -5.60
CA PHE A 377 2.95 5.11 -4.60
C PHE A 377 2.60 4.58 -3.21
N THR A 378 3.58 4.50 -2.31
CA THR A 378 3.38 3.94 -0.97
C THR A 378 3.87 4.87 0.13
N ILE A 379 3.16 4.90 1.25
CA ILE A 379 3.66 5.37 2.55
C ILE A 379 3.37 4.31 3.62
N VAL A 380 4.07 4.42 4.75
CA VAL A 380 3.94 3.48 5.87
C VAL A 380 2.81 3.86 6.84
N GLY A 381 2.27 2.85 7.50
CA GLY A 381 1.33 2.94 8.62
C GLY A 381 1.94 2.35 9.89
N ASN A 382 1.18 2.29 10.98
CA ASN A 382 1.71 1.86 12.27
C ASN A 382 2.04 0.36 12.33
N HIS A 383 1.30 -0.49 11.63
CA HIS A 383 1.61 -1.93 11.56
C HIS A 383 2.92 -2.20 10.82
N ASP A 384 3.32 -1.34 9.89
CA ASP A 384 4.57 -1.47 9.14
C ASP A 384 5.81 -1.30 10.05
N PHE A 385 5.65 -0.68 11.23
CA PHE A 385 6.69 -0.59 12.26
C PHE A 385 6.74 -1.81 13.19
N ARG A 386 5.73 -2.69 13.17
CA ARG A 386 5.65 -3.83 14.09
C ARG A 386 6.52 -4.98 13.59
N THR A 387 7.47 -5.41 14.40
CA THR A 387 8.41 -6.47 14.01
C THR A 387 7.79 -7.86 14.05
N HIS A 388 6.95 -8.13 15.05
CA HIS A 388 6.43 -9.47 15.31
C HIS A 388 4.91 -9.52 15.20
N HIS A 389 4.41 -10.72 14.88
CA HIS A 389 2.98 -10.98 14.90
C HIS A 389 2.44 -10.91 16.33
N TYR A 390 1.25 -10.34 16.47
CA TYR A 390 0.52 -10.26 17.72
C TYR A 390 -0.46 -11.45 17.87
N ASP A 391 -0.92 -11.61 19.10
CA ASP A 391 -1.96 -12.58 19.48
C ASP A 391 -3.29 -12.24 18.78
N LEU A 392 -3.86 -13.20 18.03
CA LEU A 392 -5.11 -13.03 17.29
C LEU A 392 -6.34 -12.83 18.19
N THR A 393 -6.28 -13.24 19.46
CA THR A 393 -7.33 -13.01 20.48
C THR A 393 -7.29 -11.59 21.02
N TRP A 394 -6.15 -10.90 20.92
CA TRP A 394 -6.03 -9.50 21.31
C TRP A 394 -7.03 -8.63 20.56
N ALA A 395 -7.76 -7.80 21.30
CA ALA A 395 -8.82 -6.93 20.81
C ALA A 395 -9.88 -7.64 19.92
N ASN A 396 -10.06 -8.97 20.04
CA ASN A 396 -10.92 -9.77 19.17
C ASN A 396 -10.54 -9.73 17.66
N LEU A 397 -9.27 -9.56 17.30
CA LEU A 397 -8.89 -9.47 15.88
C LEU A 397 -9.28 -10.70 15.06
N TYR A 398 -9.28 -11.89 15.67
CA TYR A 398 -9.73 -13.12 15.04
C TYR A 398 -11.11 -13.00 14.38
N LYS A 399 -12.01 -12.14 14.91
CA LYS A 399 -13.32 -11.88 14.31
C LYS A 399 -13.21 -11.18 12.94
N LYS A 400 -12.20 -10.32 12.74
CA LYS A 400 -11.93 -9.65 11.45
C LYS A 400 -11.44 -10.62 10.37
N LEU A 401 -10.74 -11.68 10.77
CA LEU A 401 -10.35 -12.79 9.89
C LEU A 401 -11.49 -13.80 9.69
N GLY A 402 -12.61 -13.61 10.39
CA GLY A 402 -13.74 -14.54 10.38
C GLY A 402 -13.47 -15.85 11.12
N LEU A 403 -12.47 -15.90 12.00
CA LEU A 403 -12.11 -17.06 12.82
C LEU A 403 -13.00 -17.18 14.07
N ARG A 404 -13.02 -18.36 14.70
CA ARG A 404 -13.58 -18.58 16.05
C ARG A 404 -12.49 -18.37 17.11
N SER A 405 -12.89 -18.09 18.35
CA SER A 405 -11.92 -17.88 19.44
C SER A 405 -11.03 -19.10 19.67
N SER A 406 -11.59 -20.31 19.62
CA SER A 406 -10.82 -21.55 19.76
C SER A 406 -9.80 -21.75 18.63
N GLU A 407 -10.16 -21.34 17.42
CA GLU A 407 -9.25 -21.40 16.27
C GLU A 407 -8.10 -20.42 16.42
N ALA A 408 -8.40 -19.19 16.86
CA ALA A 408 -7.41 -18.17 17.13
C ALA A 408 -6.42 -18.58 18.22
N SER A 409 -6.91 -19.11 19.35
CA SER A 409 -6.06 -19.60 20.43
C SER A 409 -5.11 -20.72 19.95
N ALA A 410 -5.61 -21.66 19.16
CA ALA A 410 -4.78 -22.72 18.60
C ALA A 410 -3.73 -22.21 17.58
N LEU A 411 -4.06 -21.18 16.79
CA LEU A 411 -3.11 -20.52 15.89
C LEU A 411 -2.04 -19.73 16.67
N ASN A 412 -2.42 -19.05 17.75
CA ASN A 412 -1.47 -18.30 18.58
C ASN A 412 -0.42 -19.22 19.20
N GLU A 413 -0.85 -20.38 19.69
CA GLU A 413 0.07 -21.41 20.20
C GLU A 413 1.02 -21.89 19.09
N LEU A 414 0.48 -22.19 17.89
CA LEU A 414 1.26 -22.63 16.73
C LEU A 414 2.33 -21.61 16.31
N TYR A 415 2.00 -20.32 16.33
CA TYR A 415 2.92 -19.26 15.92
C TYR A 415 3.79 -18.70 17.05
N SER A 416 3.56 -19.12 18.31
CA SER A 416 4.18 -18.54 19.50
C SER A 416 3.96 -17.02 19.61
N ALA A 417 2.70 -16.60 19.47
CA ALA A 417 2.34 -15.19 19.51
C ALA A 417 2.56 -14.58 20.90
N SER A 418 3.16 -13.38 20.94
CA SER A 418 3.35 -12.61 22.18
C SER A 418 2.44 -11.37 22.16
N PRO A 419 1.63 -11.14 23.21
CA PRO A 419 0.63 -10.08 23.22
C PRO A 419 1.20 -8.66 23.36
N ILE A 420 2.41 -8.48 23.92
CA ILE A 420 2.94 -7.13 24.27
C ILE A 420 4.14 -6.73 23.41
N SER A 421 5.07 -7.65 23.13
CA SER A 421 6.29 -7.32 22.35
C SER A 421 6.00 -7.01 20.87
N SER A 422 4.84 -7.45 20.36
CA SER A 422 4.38 -7.26 18.98
C SER A 422 3.85 -5.84 18.70
N LEU A 423 3.52 -5.06 19.73
CA LEU A 423 3.05 -3.67 19.61
C LEU A 423 4.19 -2.64 19.65
N ARG A 424 5.42 -3.07 19.97
CA ARG A 424 6.57 -2.17 20.00
C ARG A 424 7.06 -1.93 18.57
N GLY A 425 6.84 -0.72 18.07
CA GLY A 425 7.39 -0.26 16.80
C GLY A 425 8.92 -0.24 16.81
N SER A 426 9.54 -0.49 15.65
CA SER A 426 10.97 -0.34 15.44
C SER A 426 11.25 0.26 14.07
N GLU A 427 12.12 1.26 14.00
CA GLU A 427 12.58 1.84 12.73
C GLU A 427 13.31 0.80 11.86
N LEU A 428 13.98 -0.18 12.49
CA LEU A 428 14.60 -1.30 11.79
C LEU A 428 13.57 -2.21 11.07
N ALA A 429 12.30 -2.16 11.46
CA ALA A 429 11.22 -2.86 10.77
C ALA A 429 11.07 -2.34 9.32
N LEU A 430 11.41 -1.07 9.09
CA LEU A 430 11.36 -0.43 7.77
C LEU A 430 12.58 -0.69 6.90
N LYS A 431 13.61 -1.41 7.38
CA LYS A 431 14.85 -1.67 6.62
C LYS A 431 14.58 -2.14 5.18
N TYR A 432 13.69 -3.11 5.03
CA TYR A 432 13.37 -3.67 3.71
C TYR A 432 12.29 -2.90 2.95
N TYR A 433 11.47 -2.10 3.63
CA TYR A 433 10.61 -1.13 2.94
C TYR A 433 11.49 -0.09 2.22
N LEU A 434 12.43 0.52 2.95
CA LEU A 434 13.35 1.54 2.41
C LEU A 434 14.30 0.97 1.34
N LYS A 435 14.70 -0.30 1.46
CA LYS A 435 15.64 -0.96 0.53
C LYS A 435 14.99 -1.52 -0.74
N GLU A 436 13.73 -1.96 -0.68
CA GLU A 436 13.09 -2.78 -1.73
C GLU A 436 11.72 -2.26 -2.21
N VAL A 437 11.15 -1.26 -1.52
CA VAL A 437 9.81 -0.73 -1.83
C VAL A 437 9.87 0.76 -2.11
N ASN A 438 10.09 1.59 -1.09
CA ASN A 438 10.13 3.04 -1.24
C ASN A 438 11.18 3.62 -0.29
N PRO A 439 12.25 4.26 -0.80
CA PRO A 439 13.30 4.85 0.03
C PRO A 439 12.87 6.14 0.73
N SER A 440 11.70 6.70 0.41
CA SER A 440 11.17 7.95 0.96
C SER A 440 9.99 7.67 1.91
N LEU A 441 10.04 8.24 3.11
CA LEU A 441 8.92 8.20 4.06
C LEU A 441 7.95 9.38 3.90
N ASP A 442 8.48 10.52 3.45
CA ASP A 442 7.76 11.76 3.21
C ASP A 442 8.24 12.32 1.88
N PHE A 443 7.32 12.71 1.00
CA PHE A 443 7.62 13.25 -0.33
C PHE A 443 6.39 13.94 -0.93
N SER A 444 6.57 14.61 -2.05
CA SER A 444 5.49 15.23 -2.83
C SER A 444 5.69 15.03 -4.32
N LEU A 445 4.60 14.99 -5.09
CA LEU A 445 4.61 14.80 -6.53
C LEU A 445 3.66 15.77 -7.21
N HIS A 446 4.06 16.31 -8.35
CA HIS A 446 3.22 17.18 -9.17
C HIS A 446 2.64 16.41 -10.34
N PHE A 447 1.32 16.52 -10.50
CA PHE A 447 0.57 16.03 -11.65
C PHE A 447 -0.29 17.18 -12.18
N GLY A 448 0.20 17.83 -13.23
CA GLY A 448 -0.41 19.06 -13.74
C GLY A 448 -0.41 20.15 -12.66
N SER A 449 -1.58 20.70 -12.34
CA SER A 449 -1.71 21.69 -11.25
C SER A 449 -2.04 21.08 -9.87
N ILE A 450 -2.09 19.75 -9.76
CA ILE A 450 -2.36 19.04 -8.51
C ILE A 450 -1.04 18.59 -7.89
N GLU A 451 -0.84 18.88 -6.61
CA GLU A 451 0.29 18.38 -5.82
C GLU A 451 -0.21 17.30 -4.85
N LEU A 452 0.34 16.10 -4.96
CA LEU A 452 0.12 15.03 -3.99
C LEU A 452 1.20 15.13 -2.91
N VAL A 453 0.79 15.24 -1.65
CA VAL A 453 1.69 15.31 -0.50
C VAL A 453 1.57 14.02 0.29
N PHE A 454 2.68 13.31 0.47
CA PHE A 454 2.76 12.02 1.16
C PHE A 454 3.45 12.20 2.50
N LEU A 455 2.78 11.84 3.60
CA LEU A 455 3.31 11.99 4.95
C LEU A 455 3.24 10.71 5.77
N ASN A 456 4.36 10.39 6.41
CA ASN A 456 4.44 9.34 7.41
C ASN A 456 3.89 9.83 8.76
N SER A 457 2.75 9.29 9.20
CA SER A 457 2.15 9.59 10.51
C SER A 457 2.84 8.89 11.70
N GLY A 458 3.77 7.99 11.41
CA GLY A 458 4.57 7.22 12.35
C GLY A 458 3.86 6.04 13.02
N ALA A 459 4.53 5.46 14.01
CA ALA A 459 4.10 4.25 14.71
C ALA A 459 2.97 4.49 15.73
N ASP A 460 2.54 3.42 16.40
CA ASP A 460 1.62 3.50 17.54
C ASP A 460 2.15 4.45 18.63
N SER A 461 1.29 5.36 19.08
CA SER A 461 1.62 6.35 20.11
C SER A 461 1.25 5.87 21.50
N PHE A 462 2.27 5.71 22.34
CA PHE A 462 2.09 5.45 23.77
C PHE A 462 1.67 6.68 24.56
N LYS A 463 1.63 7.87 23.94
CA LYS A 463 1.13 9.10 24.58
C LYS A 463 -0.34 8.96 24.98
N ASN A 464 -1.12 8.18 24.23
CA ASN A 464 -2.57 8.02 24.43
C ASN A 464 -2.89 6.59 24.85
N LEU A 465 -2.43 6.18 26.03
CA LEU A 465 -2.60 4.81 26.53
C LEU A 465 -4.06 4.36 26.55
N LYS A 466 -5.00 5.26 26.84
CA LYS A 466 -6.44 4.97 26.78
C LYS A 466 -6.88 4.50 25.39
N ASP A 467 -6.45 5.19 24.35
CA ASP A 467 -6.80 4.85 22.96
C ASP A 467 -6.18 3.50 22.56
N LEU A 468 -4.95 3.23 23.02
CA LEU A 468 -4.28 1.94 22.83
C LEU A 468 -5.05 0.79 23.51
N LEU A 469 -5.48 0.97 24.78
CA LEU A 469 -6.26 -0.02 25.52
C LEU A 469 -7.66 -0.27 24.93
N GLU A 470 -8.26 0.75 24.31
CA GLU A 470 -9.55 0.64 23.62
C GLU A 470 -9.42 0.05 22.20
N GLY A 471 -8.22 -0.37 21.77
CA GLY A 471 -7.97 -1.01 20.48
C GLY A 471 -7.97 -0.04 19.28
N HIS A 472 -7.79 1.26 19.53
CA HIS A 472 -7.72 2.33 18.53
C HIS A 472 -6.53 3.25 18.80
N PRO A 473 -5.29 2.73 18.81
CA PRO A 473 -4.12 3.51 19.17
C PRO A 473 -4.02 4.79 18.34
N SER A 474 -3.70 5.90 19.01
CA SER A 474 -3.28 7.12 18.29
C SER A 474 -1.92 6.89 17.63
N LEU A 475 -1.57 7.67 16.61
CA LEU A 475 -0.25 7.61 15.97
C LEU A 475 0.66 8.72 16.50
N THR A 476 1.98 8.54 16.39
CA THR A 476 2.94 9.54 16.90
C THR A 476 2.67 10.95 16.39
N GLY A 477 2.25 11.07 15.12
CA GLY A 477 1.94 12.33 14.45
C GLY A 477 3.16 12.93 13.77
N LEU A 478 3.10 14.24 13.50
CA LEU A 478 4.17 14.91 12.76
C LEU A 478 5.29 15.37 13.68
N ASN A 479 6.53 15.22 13.24
CA ASN A 479 7.70 15.85 13.86
C ASN A 479 7.89 17.30 13.36
N THR A 480 8.85 18.03 13.94
CA THR A 480 9.12 19.43 13.58
C THR A 480 9.58 19.59 12.13
N LYS A 481 10.38 18.64 11.62
CA LYS A 481 10.87 18.65 10.22
C LYS A 481 9.70 18.51 9.24
N GLN A 482 8.77 17.58 9.48
CA GLN A 482 7.55 17.41 8.68
C GLN A 482 6.63 18.65 8.74
N VAL A 483 6.54 19.30 9.90
CA VAL A 483 5.81 20.58 10.01
C VAL A 483 6.45 21.65 9.14
N GLN A 484 7.77 21.75 9.13
CA GLN A 484 8.49 22.72 8.31
C GLN A 484 8.42 22.36 6.82
N PHE A 485 8.50 21.09 6.45
CA PHE A 485 8.24 20.59 5.10
C PHE A 485 6.86 21.03 4.57
N LEU A 486 5.80 20.87 5.37
CA LEU A 486 4.46 21.35 5.01
C LEU A 486 4.41 22.88 4.83
N ARG A 487 5.16 23.63 5.64
CA ARG A 487 5.28 25.09 5.48
C ARG A 487 6.03 25.45 4.21
N ASN A 488 7.12 24.75 3.89
CA ASN A 488 7.90 24.96 2.68
C ASN A 488 7.04 24.71 1.43
N ILE A 489 6.29 23.60 1.40
CA ILE A 489 5.30 23.31 0.35
C ILE A 489 4.27 24.46 0.22
N GLY A 490 3.79 24.99 1.34
CA GLY A 490 2.87 26.12 1.35
C GLY A 490 3.48 27.45 0.88
N ASN A 491 4.77 27.69 1.16
CA ASN A 491 5.45 28.97 0.95
C ASN A 491 6.13 29.11 -0.41
N ILE A 492 6.74 28.04 -0.93
CA ILE A 492 7.60 28.06 -2.13
C ILE A 492 6.81 28.40 -3.41
N GLN A 493 5.48 28.37 -3.38
CA GLN A 493 4.65 28.47 -4.60
C GLN A 493 3.65 29.63 -4.58
N LYS A 494 4.04 30.82 -4.10
CA LYS A 494 3.23 32.05 -4.17
C LYS A 494 2.89 32.52 -5.61
N GLY A 495 3.29 31.80 -6.67
CA GLY A 495 3.06 32.17 -8.08
C GLY A 495 1.95 31.43 -8.84
N THR A 496 1.46 30.28 -8.34
CA THR A 496 0.31 29.55 -8.94
C THR A 496 -0.45 28.81 -7.85
N PRO A 497 -1.77 29.00 -7.69
CA PRO A 497 -2.54 28.29 -6.69
C PRO A 497 -2.65 26.80 -7.07
N LYS A 498 -1.71 25.98 -6.57
CA LYS A 498 -1.77 24.52 -6.71
C LYS A 498 -2.78 23.97 -5.71
N LYS A 499 -3.67 23.11 -6.19
CA LYS A 499 -4.59 22.36 -5.34
C LYS A 499 -3.85 21.14 -4.81
N ARG A 500 -3.90 20.89 -3.50
CA ARG A 500 -3.15 19.80 -2.89
C ARG A 500 -4.05 18.67 -2.41
N ILE A 501 -3.58 17.44 -2.57
CA ILE A 501 -4.18 16.26 -1.95
C ILE A 501 -3.17 15.72 -0.94
N LEU A 502 -3.57 15.63 0.32
CA LEU A 502 -2.74 15.05 1.36
C LEU A 502 -3.04 13.55 1.52
N LEU A 503 -1.99 12.75 1.56
CA LEU A 503 -2.01 11.30 1.73
C LEU A 503 -1.28 10.99 3.04
N ILE A 504 -2.01 10.48 4.03
CA ILE A 504 -1.47 10.19 5.36
C ILE A 504 -2.21 9.00 5.96
N HIS A 505 -1.49 8.03 6.52
CA HIS A 505 -2.15 6.86 7.11
C HIS A 505 -3.01 7.24 8.33
N GLY A 506 -2.40 7.92 9.31
CA GLY A 506 -3.06 8.43 10.51
C GLY A 506 -4.10 9.50 10.22
N PRO A 507 -5.39 9.28 10.55
CA PRO A 507 -6.43 10.24 10.24
C PRO A 507 -6.23 11.54 11.02
N PRO A 508 -6.29 12.71 10.37
CA PRO A 508 -6.24 13.98 11.08
C PRO A 508 -7.45 14.16 12.00
N ILE A 509 -8.64 13.73 11.56
CA ILE A 509 -9.88 13.80 12.34
C ILE A 509 -10.42 12.41 12.54
N ASN A 510 -10.79 12.08 13.77
CA ASN A 510 -11.58 10.92 14.09
C ASN A 510 -12.38 11.15 15.37
N ILE A 511 -13.58 10.58 15.41
CA ILE A 511 -14.56 10.85 16.47
C ILE A 511 -14.55 9.79 17.56
N GLY A 512 -14.58 10.26 18.81
CA GLY A 512 -14.79 9.43 19.99
C GLY A 512 -16.23 9.25 20.42
N GLU A 513 -16.41 8.77 21.66
CA GLU A 513 -17.73 8.74 22.26
C GLU A 513 -18.29 10.17 22.48
N TYR A 514 -19.60 10.29 22.45
CA TYR A 514 -20.33 11.56 22.55
C TYR A 514 -20.12 12.25 23.92
N LYS A 515 -19.73 13.54 23.94
CA LYS A 515 -19.33 14.27 25.17
C LYS A 515 -20.52 14.59 26.11
N TYR A 516 -21.75 14.66 25.61
CA TYR A 516 -22.85 15.33 26.31
C TYR A 516 -23.64 14.48 27.32
N PHE A 517 -23.24 13.23 27.57
CA PHE A 517 -24.05 12.29 28.39
C PHE A 517 -23.77 12.33 29.90
N ARG A 518 -22.79 13.11 30.40
CA ARG A 518 -22.50 13.17 31.85
C ARG A 518 -23.27 14.24 32.62
N HIS A 519 -23.60 15.39 32.05
CA HIS A 519 -24.26 16.47 32.82
C HIS A 519 -25.79 16.43 32.84
N ARG A 520 -26.46 15.78 31.88
CA ARG A 520 -27.94 15.78 31.79
C ARG A 520 -28.63 14.54 32.37
N LEU A 521 -27.90 13.46 32.67
CA LEU A 521 -28.46 12.21 33.17
C LEU A 521 -28.26 11.94 34.65
N GLN A 522 -27.43 12.73 35.33
CA GLN A 522 -27.52 12.81 36.79
C GLN A 522 -28.81 13.53 37.24
N ALA A 523 -29.47 14.30 36.36
CA ALA A 523 -30.68 15.06 36.70
C ALA A 523 -32.01 14.33 36.37
N LEU A 524 -32.03 13.36 35.45
CA LEU A 524 -33.28 12.78 34.94
C LEU A 524 -33.06 11.31 34.61
N GLY A 525 -33.26 10.41 35.58
CA GLY A 525 -33.06 8.97 35.50
C GLY A 525 -33.78 8.25 34.35
N LYS A 526 -33.36 8.48 33.11
CA LYS A 526 -33.88 7.88 31.89
C LYS A 526 -32.76 7.18 31.14
N SER A 527 -33.08 5.98 30.66
CA SER A 527 -32.19 5.05 29.94
C SER A 527 -31.32 5.71 28.86
N LYS A 528 -30.09 5.22 28.75
CA LYS A 528 -29.03 5.61 27.78
C LYS A 528 -29.52 5.64 26.32
N VAL A 529 -30.09 6.76 25.86
CA VAL A 529 -30.25 7.01 24.42
C VAL A 529 -28.90 7.46 23.85
N ARG A 530 -28.04 6.49 23.52
CA ARG A 530 -26.82 6.75 22.73
C ARG A 530 -27.26 7.21 21.33
N LYS A 531 -27.22 8.53 21.06
CA LYS A 531 -27.41 9.07 19.71
C LYS A 531 -26.32 8.52 18.78
N LYS A 532 -26.71 7.90 17.66
CA LYS A 532 -25.78 7.42 16.62
C LYS A 532 -25.19 8.61 15.88
N ILE A 533 -23.91 8.55 15.49
CA ILE A 533 -23.26 9.62 14.69
C ILE A 533 -24.03 9.93 13.41
N ASP A 534 -24.71 8.94 12.82
CA ASP A 534 -25.54 9.12 11.62
C ASP A 534 -26.63 10.20 11.80
N GLN A 535 -27.09 10.46 13.03
CA GLN A 535 -28.06 11.53 13.32
C GLN A 535 -27.45 12.94 13.23
N PHE A 536 -26.12 13.03 13.17
CA PHE A 536 -25.36 14.27 13.00
C PHE A 536 -24.86 14.46 11.57
N LYS A 537 -25.33 13.64 10.61
CA LYS A 537 -25.08 13.91 9.19
C LYS A 537 -25.56 15.31 8.84
N GLU A 538 -24.71 16.09 8.20
CA GLU A 538 -25.01 17.46 7.86
C GLU A 538 -26.29 17.57 7.02
N SER A 539 -26.44 16.71 6.00
CA SER A 539 -27.64 16.66 5.15
C SER A 539 -28.93 16.42 5.94
N ILE A 540 -28.88 15.59 6.99
CA ILE A 540 -30.05 15.33 7.84
C ILE A 540 -30.39 16.57 8.67
N LEU A 541 -29.39 17.19 9.30
CA LEU A 541 -29.61 18.38 10.12
C LEU A 541 -30.05 19.59 9.29
N GLU A 542 -29.53 19.70 8.07
CA GLU A 542 -29.95 20.70 7.08
C GLU A 542 -31.43 20.52 6.68
N LYS A 543 -31.86 19.29 6.39
CA LYS A 543 -33.28 18.97 6.14
C LYS A 543 -34.20 19.25 7.33
N LEU A 544 -33.66 19.19 8.56
CA LEU A 544 -34.37 19.53 9.80
C LEU A 544 -34.35 21.04 10.11
N GLY A 545 -33.90 21.88 9.16
CA GLY A 545 -33.87 23.34 9.32
C GLY A 545 -32.86 23.82 10.37
N LYS A 546 -31.86 23.02 10.72
CA LYS A 546 -30.83 23.43 11.69
C LYS A 546 -29.86 24.43 11.08
N ASP A 547 -29.55 25.46 11.85
CA ASP A 547 -28.55 26.46 11.47
C ASP A 547 -27.17 25.81 11.29
N LYS A 548 -26.30 26.45 10.51
CA LYS A 548 -24.98 25.90 10.17
C LYS A 548 -24.10 25.66 11.40
N SER A 549 -24.22 26.48 12.45
CA SER A 549 -23.39 26.34 13.65
C SER A 549 -23.77 25.12 14.48
N SER A 550 -25.06 24.77 14.54
CA SER A 550 -25.55 23.58 15.25
C SER A 550 -25.34 22.26 14.49
N ARG A 551 -25.01 22.33 13.19
CA ARG A 551 -24.61 21.17 12.35
C ARG A 551 -23.19 20.66 12.63
N ARG A 552 -22.37 21.45 13.33
CA ARG A 552 -20.98 21.13 13.63
C ARG A 552 -20.85 19.97 14.62
N ILE A 553 -20.08 18.94 14.27
CA ILE A 553 -19.83 17.81 15.16
C ILE A 553 -18.74 18.08 16.20
N ASP A 554 -17.82 19.01 15.95
CA ASP A 554 -16.71 19.32 16.87
C ASP A 554 -17.16 19.98 18.18
N THR A 555 -18.39 20.50 18.21
CA THR A 555 -19.05 21.01 19.43
C THR A 555 -19.53 19.88 20.35
N SER A 556 -19.78 18.70 19.78
CA SER A 556 -20.49 17.58 20.42
C SER A 556 -19.60 16.36 20.66
N PHE A 557 -18.57 16.18 19.83
CA PHE A 557 -17.67 15.04 19.85
C PHE A 557 -16.24 15.47 20.15
N ASN A 558 -15.42 14.55 20.67
CA ASN A 558 -13.97 14.72 20.61
C ASN A 558 -13.50 14.24 19.24
N VAL A 559 -13.01 15.17 18.40
CA VAL A 559 -12.56 14.90 17.02
C VAL A 559 -11.07 14.52 16.91
N LYS A 560 -10.40 14.33 18.06
CA LYS A 560 -8.98 13.95 18.19
C LYS A 560 -8.77 12.52 18.74
N ARG A 561 -9.77 11.63 18.68
CA ARG A 561 -9.64 10.27 19.26
C ARG A 561 -8.99 9.31 18.26
N GLY A 562 -7.93 8.60 18.65
CA GLY A 562 -7.26 7.66 17.75
C GLY A 562 -6.78 8.33 16.46
N THR A 563 -6.33 9.59 16.57
CA THR A 563 -5.75 10.38 15.48
C THR A 563 -4.24 10.49 15.68
N ILE A 564 -3.60 11.45 15.03
CA ILE A 564 -2.23 11.85 15.35
C ILE A 564 -2.13 12.52 16.74
N SER A 565 -1.08 12.20 17.49
CA SER A 565 -0.82 12.72 18.84
C SER A 565 -0.13 14.08 18.81
N SER A 566 0.97 14.21 18.05
CA SER A 566 1.78 15.43 17.96
C SER A 566 1.43 16.30 16.75
N ASN A 567 1.53 17.63 16.93
CA ASN A 567 1.30 18.65 15.89
C ASN A 567 -0.09 18.60 15.21
N TRP A 568 -1.10 18.10 15.92
CA TRP A 568 -2.46 17.94 15.41
C TRP A 568 -3.07 19.24 14.90
N GLY A 569 -3.00 20.33 15.68
CA GLY A 569 -3.57 21.63 15.27
C GLY A 569 -2.96 22.16 13.97
N THR A 570 -1.64 21.99 13.81
CA THR A 570 -0.92 22.36 12.58
C THR A 570 -1.41 21.53 11.39
N LEU A 571 -1.60 20.22 11.56
CA LEU A 571 -2.13 19.37 10.49
C LEU A 571 -3.55 19.77 10.08
N ILE A 572 -4.45 20.03 11.04
CA ILE A 572 -5.82 20.47 10.73
C ILE A 572 -5.80 21.81 10.02
N HIS A 573 -4.94 22.74 10.44
CA HIS A 573 -4.78 24.03 9.77
C HIS A 573 -4.32 23.85 8.31
N PHE A 574 -3.34 22.97 8.06
CA PHE A 574 -2.89 22.65 6.72
C PHE A 574 -4.02 22.02 5.87
N CYS A 575 -4.74 21.02 6.41
CA CYS A 575 -5.87 20.39 5.72
C CYS A 575 -6.98 21.39 5.37
N LYS A 576 -7.27 22.35 6.26
CA LYS A 576 -8.31 23.35 6.03
C LYS A 576 -7.92 24.38 4.97
N ASN A 577 -6.65 24.79 4.95
CA ASN A 577 -6.23 25.97 4.19
C ASN A 577 -5.44 25.65 2.92
N GLN A 578 -4.85 24.46 2.81
CA GLN A 578 -3.86 24.15 1.77
C GLN A 578 -4.23 22.92 0.93
N THR A 579 -5.22 22.12 1.34
CA THR A 579 -5.65 20.93 0.60
C THR A 579 -7.06 21.11 0.05
N ILE A 580 -7.41 20.28 -0.93
CA ILE A 580 -8.80 20.09 -1.39
C ILE A 580 -9.38 18.77 -0.85
N LEU A 581 -8.49 17.80 -0.59
CA LEU A 581 -8.83 16.46 -0.14
C LEU A 581 -7.67 15.90 0.68
N THR A 582 -7.99 15.28 1.82
CA THR A 582 -7.06 14.50 2.62
C THR A 582 -7.56 13.06 2.69
N LEU A 583 -6.73 12.12 2.26
CA LEU A 583 -7.00 10.70 2.19
C LEU A 583 -6.26 9.98 3.33
N SER A 584 -6.99 9.20 4.13
CA SER A 584 -6.43 8.47 5.28
C SER A 584 -7.06 7.10 5.51
N GLY A 585 -6.44 6.28 6.37
CA GLY A 585 -6.85 4.92 6.75
C GLY A 585 -6.99 4.73 8.26
N HIS A 586 -6.45 3.62 8.78
CA HIS A 586 -6.28 3.27 10.22
C HIS A 586 -7.55 2.88 10.98
N THR A 587 -8.71 3.46 10.66
CA THR A 587 -9.94 3.20 11.43
C THR A 587 -10.77 2.05 10.89
N HIS A 588 -10.50 1.59 9.66
CA HIS A 588 -11.26 0.58 8.92
C HIS A 588 -12.74 0.97 8.68
N ILE A 589 -13.11 2.25 8.82
CA ILE A 589 -14.49 2.72 8.75
C ILE A 589 -14.61 3.88 7.77
N LEU A 590 -15.71 3.88 7.00
CA LEU A 590 -16.08 5.02 6.19
C LEU A 590 -16.50 6.20 7.09
N LYS A 591 -15.67 7.24 7.10
CA LYS A 591 -16.01 8.53 7.70
C LYS A 591 -15.49 9.64 6.82
N GLU A 592 -16.34 10.64 6.59
CA GLU A 592 -15.97 11.77 5.76
C GLU A 592 -16.36 13.06 6.48
N PHE A 593 -15.43 14.00 6.44
CA PHE A 593 -15.55 15.27 7.11
C PHE A 593 -15.24 16.36 6.10
N ARG A 594 -15.84 17.53 6.30
CA ARG A 594 -15.40 18.76 5.64
C ARG A 594 -15.08 19.80 6.69
N LEU A 595 -14.15 20.68 6.34
CA LEU A 595 -13.63 21.71 7.23
C LEU A 595 -14.09 23.09 6.79
N GLU A 596 -14.34 23.96 7.75
CA GLU A 596 -14.57 25.38 7.49
C GLU A 596 -13.89 26.26 8.54
N GLU A 597 -13.86 27.56 8.26
CA GLU A 597 -13.50 28.56 9.26
C GLU A 597 -14.52 28.56 10.41
N PRO A 598 -14.09 28.36 11.67
CA PRO A 598 -15.01 28.37 12.78
C PRO A 598 -15.37 29.80 13.18
N THR A 599 -16.65 30.15 13.16
CA THR A 599 -17.16 31.40 13.78
C THR A 599 -16.87 31.43 15.28
N LYS A 600 -17.01 30.28 15.95
CA LYS A 600 -16.59 30.04 17.34
C LYS A 600 -15.68 28.83 17.40
N LYS A 601 -14.44 29.03 17.88
CA LYS A 601 -13.46 27.95 18.04
C LYS A 601 -13.93 26.97 19.12
N SER A 602 -13.93 25.68 18.79
CA SER A 602 -14.17 24.61 19.77
C SER A 602 -12.84 24.16 20.40
N THR A 603 -12.92 23.28 21.40
CA THR A 603 -11.75 22.68 22.04
C THR A 603 -11.83 21.17 22.03
N VAL A 604 -10.68 20.54 21.85
CA VAL A 604 -10.49 19.09 21.95
C VAL A 604 -9.54 18.77 23.10
N TYR A 605 -9.69 17.59 23.68
CA TYR A 605 -8.75 17.13 24.68
C TYR A 605 -7.45 16.74 24.00
N ASP A 606 -6.37 17.37 24.43
CA ASP A 606 -5.02 16.98 24.11
C ASP A 606 -4.68 15.80 25.01
N ALA A 607 -4.50 14.62 24.43
CA ALA A 607 -4.21 13.42 25.20
C ALA A 607 -2.69 13.37 25.48
N PRO A 608 -2.28 13.43 26.77
CA PRO A 608 -1.54 12.30 27.36
C PRO A 608 -1.75 12.13 28.89
N PRO A 609 -1.18 11.08 29.54
CA PRO A 609 -1.95 10.08 30.30
C PRO A 609 -2.70 10.59 31.55
N PHE A 610 -2.47 11.82 32.01
CA PHE A 610 -3.10 12.42 33.18
C PHE A 610 -3.46 13.91 33.02
N ILE A 611 -3.23 14.52 31.84
CA ILE A 611 -3.42 15.96 31.61
C ILE A 611 -4.64 16.19 30.72
N LEU A 612 -5.72 16.69 31.30
CA LEU A 612 -6.95 17.11 30.59
C LEU A 612 -6.77 18.47 29.88
N GLN A 613 -5.61 18.70 29.25
CA GLN A 613 -5.38 19.97 28.56
C GLN A 613 -6.30 20.06 27.35
N LYS A 614 -6.95 21.21 27.19
CA LYS A 614 -7.81 21.49 26.04
C LYS A 614 -7.02 22.32 25.04
N ILE A 615 -6.86 21.81 23.82
CA ILE A 615 -6.30 22.57 22.71
C ILE A 615 -7.42 23.10 21.83
N ARG A 616 -7.18 24.27 21.22
CA ARG A 616 -8.14 24.91 20.30
C ARG A 616 -8.20 24.13 18.99
N ASN A 617 -9.40 23.80 18.54
CA ASN A 617 -9.61 23.25 17.21
C ASN A 617 -9.59 24.40 16.18
N PRO A 618 -8.70 24.38 15.18
CA PRO A 618 -8.59 25.46 14.20
C PRO A 618 -9.67 25.41 13.11
N ALA A 619 -10.55 24.40 13.10
CA ALA A 619 -11.59 24.23 12.10
C ALA A 619 -12.97 23.98 12.73
N ALA A 620 -14.03 24.42 12.06
CA ALA A 620 -15.36 23.84 12.21
C ALA A 620 -15.40 22.50 11.45
N VAL A 621 -15.99 21.47 12.05
CA VAL A 621 -15.99 20.12 11.48
C VAL A 621 -17.42 19.65 11.28
N PHE A 622 -17.73 19.25 10.05
CA PHE A 622 -19.01 18.67 9.67
C PHE A 622 -18.81 17.21 9.27
N TYR A 623 -19.85 16.40 9.37
CA TYR A 623 -19.81 14.97 9.05
C TYR A 623 -20.93 14.61 8.10
N ASP A 624 -20.62 13.88 7.04
CA ASP A 624 -21.59 13.24 6.15
C ASP A 624 -20.88 12.13 5.35
N ILE A 625 -21.54 11.56 4.34
CA ILE A 625 -20.89 10.78 3.27
C ILE A 625 -20.87 11.64 2.02
N TYR A 626 -19.94 12.60 1.97
CA TYR A 626 -19.85 13.58 0.88
C TYR A 626 -19.57 12.94 -0.48
N SER A 627 -18.87 11.81 -0.52
CA SER A 627 -18.63 11.06 -1.75
C SER A 627 -19.89 10.47 -2.40
N GLU A 628 -20.99 10.33 -1.64
CA GLU A 628 -22.31 9.94 -2.12
C GLU A 628 -23.27 11.13 -2.27
N ARG A 629 -22.92 12.31 -1.74
CA ARG A 629 -23.78 13.49 -1.75
C ARG A 629 -23.40 14.47 -2.86
N ASP A 630 -22.11 14.67 -3.08
CA ASP A 630 -21.58 15.69 -3.97
C ASP A 630 -21.24 15.03 -5.32
N TYR A 631 -22.03 15.34 -6.35
CA TYR A 631 -21.97 14.67 -7.65
C TYR A 631 -21.23 15.49 -8.70
N SER A 632 -21.05 16.80 -8.45
CA SER A 632 -20.41 17.71 -9.38
C SER A 632 -19.10 18.28 -8.83
N SER A 633 -18.15 18.58 -9.74
CA SER A 633 -16.92 19.31 -9.38
C SER A 633 -17.21 20.66 -8.72
N ARG A 634 -18.34 21.29 -9.03
CA ARG A 634 -18.75 22.58 -8.44
C ARG A 634 -19.11 22.43 -6.96
N GLU A 635 -19.90 21.42 -6.60
CA GLU A 635 -20.26 21.13 -5.20
C GLU A 635 -19.02 20.76 -4.39
N ILE A 636 -18.15 19.91 -4.95
CA ILE A 636 -16.89 19.52 -4.31
C ILE A 636 -16.01 20.76 -4.04
N GLU A 637 -15.89 21.67 -5.00
CA GLU A 637 -15.14 22.92 -4.80
C GLU A 637 -15.81 23.84 -3.77
N GLN A 638 -17.13 23.87 -3.71
CA GLN A 638 -17.90 24.73 -2.79
C GLN A 638 -17.84 24.25 -1.34
N TYR A 639 -17.88 22.93 -1.10
CA TYR A 639 -17.97 22.36 0.25
C TYR A 639 -16.64 21.87 0.81
N GLY A 640 -15.62 21.73 -0.03
CA GLY A 640 -14.28 21.37 0.40
C GLY A 640 -13.63 22.41 1.34
N PRO A 641 -12.52 22.04 2.00
CA PRO A 641 -11.79 20.80 1.81
C PRO A 641 -12.33 19.63 2.63
N PHE A 642 -12.09 18.42 2.11
CA PHE A 642 -12.55 17.17 2.72
C PHE A 642 -11.42 16.41 3.41
N ILE A 643 -11.75 15.76 4.52
CA ILE A 643 -10.93 14.72 5.14
C ILE A 643 -11.73 13.42 5.07
N VAL A 644 -11.23 12.44 4.34
CA VAL A 644 -11.92 11.16 4.14
C VAL A 644 -11.08 10.01 4.68
N GLN A 645 -11.75 9.13 5.41
CA GLN A 645 -11.21 7.85 5.87
C GLN A 645 -11.72 6.78 4.92
N THR A 646 -10.79 6.12 4.24
CA THR A 646 -11.10 5.00 3.35
C THR A 646 -11.21 3.73 4.20
N PRO A 647 -12.27 2.93 4.07
CA PRO A 647 -12.32 1.66 4.76
C PRO A 647 -11.20 0.73 4.28
N ALA A 648 -10.86 -0.25 5.11
CA ALA A 648 -9.74 -1.15 4.85
C ALA A 648 -9.99 -2.09 3.66
N LEU A 649 -8.95 -2.35 2.87
CA LEU A 649 -8.98 -3.41 1.86
C LEU A 649 -8.87 -4.79 2.52
N GLY A 650 -7.92 -4.96 3.43
CA GLY A 650 -7.55 -6.26 3.98
C GLY A 650 -8.51 -6.78 5.04
N LEU A 651 -8.71 -6.00 6.11
CA LEU A 651 -9.45 -6.43 7.30
C LEU A 651 -10.63 -5.50 7.60
N GLY A 652 -11.83 -6.04 7.75
CA GLY A 652 -13.03 -5.24 8.03
C GLY A 652 -13.05 -4.63 9.44
N ASN A 653 -14.05 -3.79 9.71
CA ASN A 653 -14.30 -3.26 11.05
C ASN A 653 -14.75 -4.38 12.01
N TYR A 654 -14.31 -4.32 13.27
CA TYR A 654 -14.78 -5.18 14.37
C TYR A 654 -16.30 -5.37 14.46
N LYS A 655 -17.10 -4.33 14.17
CA LYS A 655 -18.58 -4.41 14.22
C LYS A 655 -19.21 -5.00 12.98
N LYS A 656 -18.53 -4.96 11.84
CA LYS A 656 -19.00 -5.45 10.53
C LYS A 656 -17.82 -6.11 9.79
N PRO A 657 -17.28 -7.23 10.30
CA PRO A 657 -16.04 -7.80 9.78
C PRO A 657 -16.17 -8.30 8.34
N LYS A 658 -17.40 -8.57 7.88
CA LYS A 658 -17.68 -8.98 6.49
C LYS A 658 -17.55 -7.84 5.46
N VAL A 659 -17.56 -6.59 5.90
CA VAL A 659 -17.39 -5.43 5.02
C VAL A 659 -15.88 -5.19 4.87
N VAL A 660 -15.29 -5.85 3.88
CA VAL A 660 -13.85 -5.81 3.52
C VAL A 660 -13.67 -5.45 2.05
N GLY A 661 -12.43 -5.31 1.61
CA GLY A 661 -12.15 -5.09 0.20
C GLY A 661 -12.54 -3.69 -0.27
N ALA A 662 -12.48 -2.69 0.62
CA ALA A 662 -12.77 -1.33 0.21
C ALA A 662 -11.58 -0.67 -0.50
N TYR A 663 -11.89 0.18 -1.46
CA TYR A 663 -10.94 1.10 -2.09
C TYR A 663 -11.68 2.36 -2.54
N ARG A 664 -10.95 3.45 -2.77
CA ARG A 664 -11.53 4.72 -3.25
C ARG A 664 -11.00 5.04 -4.64
N GLU A 665 -11.87 5.42 -5.56
CA GLU A 665 -11.49 5.93 -6.89
C GLU A 665 -11.55 7.46 -6.88
N ILE A 666 -10.41 8.09 -7.12
CA ILE A 666 -10.28 9.53 -7.23
C ILE A 666 -10.20 9.88 -8.72
N LYS A 667 -11.01 10.85 -9.15
CA LYS A 667 -11.03 11.35 -10.53
C LYS A 667 -10.71 12.84 -10.53
N ILE A 668 -9.65 13.21 -11.23
CA ILE A 668 -9.30 14.60 -11.54
C ILE A 668 -9.68 14.87 -12.98
N ARG A 669 -10.43 15.94 -13.24
CA ARG A 669 -10.82 16.37 -14.58
C ARG A 669 -10.50 17.84 -14.72
N MET A 670 -9.76 18.21 -15.76
CA MET A 670 -9.36 19.59 -16.04
C MET A 670 -8.80 20.30 -14.79
N ASN A 671 -7.85 19.66 -14.10
CA ASN A 671 -7.22 20.19 -12.87
C ASN A 671 -8.18 20.40 -11.68
N LYS A 672 -9.35 19.74 -11.68
CA LYS A 672 -10.34 19.80 -10.60
C LYS A 672 -10.66 18.42 -10.05
N LEU A 673 -10.85 18.33 -8.73
CA LEU A 673 -11.41 17.13 -8.13
C LEU A 673 -12.85 16.95 -8.61
N ASN A 674 -13.10 15.83 -9.25
CA ASN A 674 -14.39 15.51 -9.87
C ASN A 674 -15.14 14.43 -9.09
N SER A 675 -14.43 13.47 -8.50
CA SER A 675 -15.03 12.40 -7.69
C SER A 675 -13.98 11.80 -6.75
N PHE A 676 -14.44 11.28 -5.61
CA PHE A 676 -13.64 10.52 -4.65
C PHE A 676 -14.47 9.36 -4.07
N ARG A 677 -15.11 8.55 -4.91
CA ARG A 677 -16.09 7.51 -4.49
C ARG A 677 -15.45 6.26 -3.90
N VAL A 678 -16.12 5.64 -2.92
CA VAL A 678 -15.73 4.36 -2.33
C VAL A 678 -16.42 3.20 -3.04
N TYR A 679 -15.67 2.13 -3.26
CA TYR A 679 -16.14 0.87 -3.80
C TYR A 679 -15.70 -0.28 -2.88
N PHE A 680 -16.40 -1.40 -2.97
CA PHE A 680 -16.06 -2.63 -2.26
C PHE A 680 -15.88 -3.75 -3.29
N LEU A 681 -14.96 -4.68 -3.00
CA LEU A 681 -14.82 -5.91 -3.77
C LEU A 681 -16.09 -6.76 -3.63
N GLU A 682 -16.62 -7.22 -4.77
CA GLU A 682 -17.73 -8.18 -4.83
C GLU A 682 -17.29 -9.61 -4.52
#